data_AF-A0A4U1F8L0-F1
#
_entry.id   AF-A0A4U1F8L0-F1
#
_cell.length_a   1.000
_cell.length_b   1.000
_cell.length_c   1.000
_cell.angle_alpha   90.00
_cell.angle_beta   90.00
_cell.angle_gamma   90.00
#
_symmetry.space_group_name_H-M   'P 1'
#
loop_
_entity.id
_entity.type
_entity.pdbx_description
1 polymer ?
#
loop_
_entity_poly.entity_id
_entity_poly.type
_entity_poly.pdbx_seq_one_letter_code
_entity_poly.pdbx_strand_id
1 'polypeptide(L)'
;VEDEAVDKKIFKDCSKIAFYRRQKQRLSKKSTYRALLDSVTEGKESTRFQIINEAAKTIGQFLCTHLSLDPENMRDNAVQARCQNQSPPAMDAFKGKEATVQEDPQELSARQHTAQKGAEEPDKQGQVIQDVSNVAPKTENSEDPLEQTQCSACLQVFTGDNTSGSFSKGAGISLSTSMNNGTLPNQPPPQQMRNNYYLLTRTVSAEMARNRQLIGELAKQSEAYLDRLIVLGEHANAQRELASVLHRESVPLLAEVYGIEGNIFRLKINEETPLKPRYEVPDVLTSKPSTVRLISCSGDTGSLVLANGKGDLKCHITANPFKIDLVSEEEVVMSINSLGQLYFEQLQIPPKQSRATKENEEDTSDDTTQENQEELGLWEEKFRNFVDVKDNGTIKTGPASIGLDFSLHGFEHVYGIPQHAESHQLKNTSDGDAYRLYNLDVYGYKIHDKMGIYGSVPYLLAHKLGRTLGVFWLNASETLVEINTEPAVKYALTQMGPVAAKEKGRSQTDVHWMSESGIIDVFLLTGPTPSDVFKQYSYLTGTQAMPPLFSLGYHQCRWNYKDEHDVKAVDAGFDEHDIPYDVMWLDIEHTEGKRYFTWDKKRFPNPKRMQELLRSKKRKGSTDILYIWNDMNEPSVFRGPELTMQKNAIHHGNWEHRELHNIYGFYQQMATAEGLIQRSKGKERPFVLTRSFFAGSQKYGAVWTGDNTAEWSYLKISIPMLLTLSVTGISFCGADVGGFIGNPEAELLVRWYQAGAYQPFFRGHATKNTKRREPWLFGEEHTRLIQEAIRERYALLPYWYSLFYSAHVASQPVMRPLWVEFPDELETFSVEDEYMLGSALLVHPVTEPKATVVDVFLPGSSEVWYDSKTFAHWEGACTVKIPVALDTIPVFQRGGSVVPIKTTIGRSTGCMTDSPYGLWVALSTKVFEKCYFYTSCLLLLYLFIVVAFEYGSAVGEFYLDDGHSFQYLHQKQFLHRKFSFASGVLINSCADKRGHYPSKCVVEQILVLGLKKHPSSVTSHSPDGKAQPVAFTYCAKTSTLNLEKFSLNIGLNHPADPGYSGPGVAQGKGTEAGGGNPSGIYSAIISRNFPIIGVKEKTFEQLHKKCLEKQVLYVDPEFPPDETSLFYSQKFPIQFIWKRPPRSPPTPHLPTAQLCGAWGTGRRILAVALQGSVLRNSQER
;
A
#
# COMPACT_ATOMS: atom_id res chain seq x y z
N VAL A 1 -33.43 -14.58 -9.61
CA VAL A 1 -32.35 -14.98 -8.67
C VAL A 1 -32.63 -14.18 -7.44
N GLU A 2 -33.15 -14.80 -6.37
CA GLU A 2 -33.16 -14.13 -5.07
C GLU A 2 -31.72 -14.08 -4.57
N ASP A 3 -31.36 -13.02 -3.85
CA ASP A 3 -29.98 -12.74 -3.50
C ASP A 3 -29.31 -13.91 -2.74
N GLU A 4 -28.19 -14.43 -3.28
CA GLU A 4 -27.11 -14.97 -2.43
C GLU A 4 -26.40 -13.78 -1.74
N ALA A 5 -27.17 -12.97 -1.01
CA ALA A 5 -26.64 -11.85 -0.26
C ALA A 5 -25.67 -12.39 0.78
N VAL A 6 -24.44 -11.84 0.79
CA VAL A 6 -23.44 -12.10 1.84
C VAL A 6 -24.13 -12.13 3.20
N ASP A 7 -24.12 -13.27 3.89
CA ASP A 7 -24.64 -13.36 5.26
C ASP A 7 -23.71 -12.54 6.16
N LYS A 8 -24.00 -11.24 6.28
CA LYS A 8 -23.25 -10.32 7.14
C LYS A 8 -23.17 -10.78 8.59
N LYS A 9 -24.01 -11.74 9.04
CA LYS A 9 -23.89 -12.33 10.37
C LYS A 9 -22.62 -13.18 10.51
N ILE A 10 -21.96 -13.60 9.42
CA ILE A 10 -20.71 -14.38 9.40
C ILE A 10 -19.51 -13.51 9.80
N PHE A 11 -19.54 -12.23 9.46
CA PHE A 11 -18.46 -11.28 9.66
C PHE A 11 -18.77 -10.35 10.85
N LYS A 12 -17.74 -9.79 11.47
CA LYS A 12 -17.87 -8.71 12.46
C LYS A 12 -18.05 -7.37 11.75
N ASP A 13 -19.05 -6.62 12.20
CA ASP A 13 -19.06 -5.16 12.08
C ASP A 13 -18.20 -4.54 13.19
N CYS A 14 -17.94 -3.23 13.10
CA CYS A 14 -17.08 -2.54 14.06
C CYS A 14 -17.59 -2.68 15.50
N SER A 15 -18.91 -2.70 15.72
CA SER A 15 -19.51 -2.81 17.06
C SER A 15 -19.19 -4.15 17.74
N LYS A 16 -18.93 -5.22 16.98
CA LYS A 16 -18.57 -6.55 17.51
C LYS A 16 -17.09 -6.72 17.81
N ILE A 17 -16.24 -5.78 17.41
CA ILE A 17 -14.78 -5.86 17.60
C ILE A 17 -14.43 -5.31 19.00
N ALA A 18 -13.91 -6.15 19.88
CA ALA A 18 -13.69 -5.78 21.28
C ALA A 18 -12.68 -4.63 21.46
N PHE A 19 -11.55 -4.65 20.75
CA PHE A 19 -10.55 -3.58 20.88
C PHE A 19 -11.09 -2.23 20.41
N TYR A 20 -11.82 -2.19 19.29
CA TYR A 20 -12.50 -0.97 18.81
C TYR A 20 -13.45 -0.39 19.86
N ARG A 21 -14.32 -1.22 20.45
CA ARG A 21 -15.22 -0.79 21.54
C ARG A 21 -14.46 -0.19 22.72
N ARG A 22 -13.36 -0.82 23.16
CA ARG A 22 -12.54 -0.31 24.28
C ARG A 22 -11.87 1.04 23.96
N GLN A 23 -11.34 1.20 22.74
CA GLN A 23 -10.77 2.48 22.31
C GLN A 23 -11.87 3.56 22.23
N LYS A 24 -13.01 3.27 21.58
CA LYS A 24 -14.17 4.18 21.50
C LYS A 24 -14.68 4.68 22.85
N GLN A 25 -14.78 3.82 23.86
CA GLN A 25 -15.20 4.22 25.22
C GLN A 25 -14.19 5.16 25.92
N ARG A 26 -12.92 5.15 25.52
CA ARG A 26 -11.83 5.96 26.10
C ARG A 26 -11.66 7.33 25.42
N LEU A 27 -12.01 7.45 24.15
CA LEU A 27 -11.78 8.63 23.29
C LEU A 27 -12.56 9.91 23.67
N SER A 28 -13.45 9.85 24.66
CA SER A 28 -14.15 11.03 25.21
C SER A 28 -13.30 11.87 26.19
N LYS A 29 -12.02 11.54 26.39
CA LYS A 29 -11.13 12.17 27.36
C LYS A 29 -9.92 12.81 26.66
N LYS A 30 -9.47 13.97 27.16
CA LYS A 30 -8.22 14.62 26.72
C LYS A 30 -7.04 13.64 26.83
N SER A 31 -6.05 13.77 25.93
CA SER A 31 -4.87 12.90 25.94
C SER A 31 -4.22 12.84 27.32
N THR A 32 -3.86 11.63 27.73
CA THR A 32 -3.23 11.37 29.03
C THR A 32 -1.74 11.03 28.88
N TYR A 33 -1.20 11.08 27.66
CA TYR A 33 0.19 10.76 27.37
C TYR A 33 1.08 11.99 27.39
N ARG A 34 2.27 11.84 27.98
CA ARG A 34 3.29 12.89 28.07
C ARG A 34 4.67 12.34 27.70
N ALA A 35 5.40 13.06 26.87
CA ALA A 35 6.81 12.76 26.59
C ALA A 35 7.73 13.33 27.67
N LEU A 36 8.72 12.55 28.08
CA LEU A 36 9.77 12.92 29.02
C LEU A 36 10.97 13.46 28.24
N LEU A 37 10.99 14.77 27.96
CA LEU A 37 12.06 15.38 27.16
C LEU A 37 13.44 15.36 27.84
N ASP A 38 13.49 15.12 29.14
CA ASP A 38 14.68 14.85 29.95
C ASP A 38 15.27 13.44 29.72
N SER A 39 14.48 12.49 29.20
CA SER A 39 14.93 11.16 28.77
C SER A 39 15.51 11.11 27.35
N VAL A 40 15.56 12.25 26.65
CA VAL A 40 15.95 12.31 25.24
C VAL A 40 17.39 11.87 25.03
N THR A 41 17.59 10.86 24.19
CA THR A 41 18.91 10.38 23.77
C THR A 41 19.07 10.50 22.25
N GLU A 42 20.06 11.29 21.82
CA GLU A 42 20.43 11.41 20.41
C GLU A 42 21.37 10.27 19.99
N GLY A 43 20.83 9.27 19.30
CA GLY A 43 21.62 8.27 18.60
C GLY A 43 22.16 8.78 17.26
N LYS A 44 23.00 7.96 16.61
CA LYS A 44 23.41 8.19 15.22
C LYS A 44 22.29 7.88 14.22
N GLU A 45 21.41 6.94 14.55
CA GLU A 45 20.35 6.44 13.66
C GLU A 45 18.95 6.98 14.01
N SER A 46 18.65 7.16 15.30
CA SER A 46 17.38 7.69 15.82
C SER A 46 17.57 8.59 17.03
N THR A 47 16.59 9.45 17.29
CA THR A 47 16.38 10.11 18.58
C THR A 47 15.36 9.29 19.37
N ARG A 48 15.64 9.02 20.65
CA ARG A 48 14.76 8.22 21.53
C ARG A 48 14.31 9.01 22.75
N PHE A 49 13.10 8.77 23.23
CA PHE A 49 12.58 9.33 24.49
C PHE A 49 11.46 8.44 25.04
N GLN A 50 11.20 8.54 26.34
CA GLN A 50 10.11 7.87 27.04
C GLN A 50 8.80 8.66 26.93
N ILE A 51 7.68 7.96 26.84
CA ILE A 51 6.31 8.48 26.96
C ILE A 51 5.64 7.76 28.12
N ILE A 52 5.03 8.51 29.04
CA ILE A 52 4.26 7.98 30.17
C ILE A 52 2.77 8.29 30.04
N ASN A 53 1.92 7.47 30.66
CA ASN A 53 0.48 7.73 30.75
C ASN A 53 0.13 8.31 32.13
N GLU A 54 -0.10 9.62 32.22
CA GLU A 54 -0.36 10.31 33.48
C GLU A 54 -1.69 9.89 34.14
N ALA A 55 -2.65 9.29 33.42
CA ALA A 55 -3.86 8.75 34.03
C ALA A 55 -3.61 7.52 34.92
N ALA A 56 -2.47 6.82 34.76
CA ALA A 56 -2.06 5.78 35.70
C ALA A 56 -1.63 6.36 37.06
N LYS A 57 -1.12 7.60 37.10
CA LYS A 57 -0.70 8.26 38.36
C LYS A 57 -1.88 8.65 39.25
N THR A 58 -3.01 9.03 38.66
CA THR A 58 -4.19 9.48 39.42
C THR A 58 -4.79 8.38 40.30
N ILE A 59 -4.70 7.11 39.89
CA ILE A 59 -5.17 5.96 40.67
C ILE A 59 -4.27 5.74 41.90
N GLY A 60 -2.95 5.84 41.73
CA GLY A 60 -1.98 5.73 42.84
C GLY A 60 -2.11 6.88 43.86
N GLN A 61 -2.27 8.13 43.39
CA GLN A 61 -2.41 9.29 44.29
C GLN A 61 -3.71 9.31 45.09
N PHE A 62 -4.81 8.72 44.58
CA PHE A 62 -6.06 8.61 45.33
C PHE A 62 -5.94 7.63 46.51
N LEU A 63 -5.17 6.55 46.34
CA LEU A 63 -4.84 5.59 47.41
C LEU A 63 -3.88 6.20 48.45
N CYS A 64 -2.84 6.93 48.03
CA CYS A 64 -1.91 7.57 48.96
C CYS A 64 -2.55 8.68 49.82
N THR A 65 -3.52 9.43 49.30
CA THR A 65 -4.19 10.49 50.07
C THR A 65 -5.18 9.97 51.12
N HIS A 66 -5.68 8.72 50.99
CA HIS A 66 -6.54 8.08 51.98
C HIS A 66 -5.80 7.21 53.02
N LEU A 67 -4.48 6.99 52.85
CA LEU A 67 -3.64 6.19 53.74
C LEU A 67 -2.55 7.01 54.46
N SER A 68 -2.81 8.31 54.68
CA SER A 68 -1.92 9.18 55.46
C SER A 68 -1.99 8.84 56.95
N LEU A 69 -1.29 7.78 57.35
CA LEU A 69 -0.96 7.49 58.75
C LEU A 69 0.10 8.49 59.22
N ASP A 70 -0.35 9.55 59.89
CA ASP A 70 0.50 10.55 60.52
C ASP A 70 1.27 9.92 61.70
N PRO A 71 2.63 9.79 61.64
CA PRO A 71 3.37 8.96 62.59
C PRO A 71 3.40 9.47 64.03
N GLU A 72 3.05 10.73 64.29
CA GLU A 72 3.15 11.33 65.62
C GLU A 72 1.96 11.00 66.55
N ASN A 73 0.79 10.68 66.00
CA ASN A 73 -0.45 10.51 66.77
C ASN A 73 -0.64 9.12 67.41
N MET A 74 0.27 8.16 67.20
CA MET A 74 0.16 6.79 67.74
C MET A 74 0.83 6.58 69.12
N ARG A 75 1.42 7.59 69.75
CA ARG A 75 2.06 7.43 71.07
C ARG A 75 1.13 7.56 72.28
N ASP A 76 0.04 8.31 72.19
CA ASP A 76 -0.73 8.69 73.39
C ASP A 76 -1.94 7.79 73.71
N ASN A 77 -2.43 6.98 72.75
CA ASN A 77 -3.65 6.17 72.94
C ASN A 77 -3.43 4.74 73.45
N ALA A 78 -2.20 4.36 73.82
CA ALA A 78 -1.86 3.00 74.28
C ALA A 78 -1.95 2.79 75.82
N VAL A 79 -2.57 3.72 76.57
CA VAL A 79 -2.58 3.70 78.06
C VAL A 79 -3.98 3.52 78.67
N GLN A 80 -5.08 3.69 77.93
CA GLN A 80 -6.45 3.59 78.48
C GLN A 80 -7.36 2.60 77.74
N ALA A 81 -7.08 1.30 77.88
CA ALA A 81 -8.02 0.22 77.51
C ALA A 81 -7.88 -1.04 78.38
N ARG A 82 -7.82 -0.88 79.70
CA ARG A 82 -8.12 -1.96 80.67
C ARG A 82 -9.21 -1.49 81.63
N CYS A 83 -10.48 -1.74 81.29
CA CYS A 83 -11.52 -2.07 82.27
C CYS A 83 -12.90 -2.38 81.64
N GLN A 84 -13.53 -3.41 82.20
CA GLN A 84 -14.98 -3.61 82.40
C GLN A 84 -15.89 -4.15 81.27
N ASN A 85 -16.44 -5.33 81.58
CA ASN A 85 -17.65 -5.93 81.04
C ASN A 85 -18.89 -5.03 81.25
N GLN A 86 -19.89 -5.10 80.35
CA GLN A 86 -21.24 -5.64 80.62
C GLN A 86 -22.19 -5.54 79.40
N SER A 87 -23.35 -6.20 79.49
CA SER A 87 -24.28 -6.59 78.40
C SER A 87 -25.32 -5.47 78.03
N PRO A 88 -26.17 -5.64 76.98
CA PRO A 88 -26.86 -4.55 76.25
C PRO A 88 -28.28 -4.22 76.81
N PRO A 89 -29.01 -3.20 76.29
CA PRO A 89 -30.01 -3.45 75.21
C PRO A 89 -30.47 -2.26 74.28
N ALA A 90 -31.05 -2.64 73.13
CA ALA A 90 -32.26 -2.14 72.39
C ALA A 90 -32.65 -0.64 72.15
N MET A 91 -32.99 -0.37 70.87
CA MET A 91 -34.16 0.35 70.27
C MET A 91 -34.47 1.86 70.49
N ASP A 92 -34.81 2.50 69.35
CA ASP A 92 -35.72 3.63 69.08
C ASP A 92 -35.55 5.02 69.75
N ALA A 93 -35.45 6.09 68.93
CA ALA A 93 -36.60 7.00 68.62
C ALA A 93 -36.25 8.41 68.03
N PHE A 94 -37.02 8.79 66.99
CA PHE A 94 -37.65 10.12 66.76
C PHE A 94 -36.91 11.38 66.20
N LYS A 95 -37.40 11.79 65.01
CA LYS A 95 -37.92 13.12 64.59
C LYS A 95 -37.09 14.42 64.79
N GLY A 96 -36.52 14.92 63.68
CA GLY A 96 -37.23 15.80 62.73
C GLY A 96 -37.39 17.31 63.02
N LYS A 97 -37.30 18.14 61.96
CA LYS A 97 -38.08 19.39 61.77
C LYS A 97 -38.03 19.91 60.32
N GLU A 98 -39.18 20.36 59.83
CA GLU A 98 -39.41 21.03 58.55
C GLU A 98 -39.39 22.56 58.69
N ALA A 99 -39.29 23.29 57.56
CA ALA A 99 -40.04 24.52 57.19
C ALA A 99 -39.30 25.33 56.10
N THR A 100 -39.89 26.03 55.11
CA THR A 100 -41.22 26.04 54.45
C THR A 100 -41.18 27.06 53.27
N VAL A 101 -41.77 26.75 52.09
CA VAL A 101 -42.77 27.59 51.32
C VAL A 101 -42.30 28.96 50.73
N GLN A 102 -42.72 29.53 49.56
CA GLN A 102 -43.82 29.38 48.57
C GLN A 102 -43.40 29.97 47.18
N GLU A 103 -44.07 29.66 46.05
CA GLU A 103 -45.15 30.47 45.38
C GLU A 103 -45.38 30.16 43.87
N ASP A 104 -46.58 30.50 43.36
CA ASP A 104 -47.30 30.07 42.12
C ASP A 104 -48.37 31.18 41.79
N PRO A 105 -49.31 31.16 40.79
CA PRO A 105 -49.66 30.21 39.70
C PRO A 105 -49.97 30.85 38.30
N GLN A 106 -50.52 30.07 37.34
CA GLN A 106 -51.59 30.39 36.32
C GLN A 106 -51.45 29.56 35.00
N GLU A 107 -52.48 29.20 34.20
CA GLU A 107 -53.91 28.87 34.44
C GLU A 107 -54.57 28.16 33.18
N LEU A 108 -55.51 27.23 33.43
CA LEU A 108 -56.75 26.83 32.66
C LEU A 108 -56.85 26.32 31.17
N SER A 109 -57.45 25.10 31.06
CA SER A 109 -58.48 24.61 30.10
C SER A 109 -58.06 24.05 28.69
N ALA A 110 -58.76 23.09 28.01
CA ALA A 110 -60.06 22.42 28.24
C ALA A 110 -60.25 21.00 27.57
N ARG A 111 -61.02 20.11 28.25
CA ARG A 111 -62.06 19.12 27.81
C ARG A 111 -61.92 18.08 26.63
N GLN A 112 -62.24 16.82 27.00
CA GLN A 112 -63.06 15.77 26.32
C GLN A 112 -62.55 15.13 24.99
N HIS A 113 -62.60 13.79 24.72
CA HIS A 113 -63.74 12.86 24.81
C HIS A 113 -63.38 11.34 24.74
N THR A 114 -64.05 10.51 25.57
CA THR A 114 -64.52 9.09 25.39
C THR A 114 -63.78 7.97 24.59
N ALA A 115 -63.26 6.97 25.31
CA ALA A 115 -63.79 5.60 25.56
C ALA A 115 -64.08 4.53 24.45
N GLN A 116 -63.87 3.25 24.87
CA GLN A 116 -64.33 1.91 24.40
C GLN A 116 -63.30 1.06 23.61
N LYS A 117 -63.33 -0.29 23.56
CA LYS A 117 -63.71 -1.47 24.42
C LYS A 117 -63.80 -2.69 23.46
N GLY A 118 -63.43 -3.90 23.91
CA GLY A 118 -63.55 -5.17 23.14
C GLY A 118 -62.18 -5.68 22.67
N ALA A 119 -61.61 -6.82 23.07
CA ALA A 119 -62.12 -8.14 23.50
C ALA A 119 -62.65 -9.02 22.35
N GLU A 120 -61.88 -10.04 21.97
CA GLU A 120 -62.37 -11.39 21.63
C GLU A 120 -61.22 -12.41 21.55
N GLU A 121 -61.38 -13.50 22.30
CA GLU A 121 -60.74 -14.80 22.11
C GLU A 121 -61.85 -15.74 21.58
N PRO A 122 -61.58 -16.77 20.76
CA PRO A 122 -61.55 -18.09 21.40
C PRO A 122 -60.66 -19.18 20.78
N ASP A 123 -60.32 -20.08 21.70
CA ASP A 123 -59.80 -21.46 21.69
C ASP A 123 -60.36 -22.49 20.66
N LYS A 124 -59.74 -23.69 20.64
CA LYS A 124 -60.09 -25.02 20.05
C LYS A 124 -59.47 -25.39 18.68
N GLN A 125 -59.20 -26.67 18.34
CA GLN A 125 -58.85 -27.97 18.98
C GLN A 125 -59.05 -29.08 17.91
N GLY A 126 -58.34 -30.22 18.01
CA GLY A 126 -58.52 -31.43 17.16
C GLY A 126 -57.40 -31.60 16.11
N GLN A 127 -56.45 -32.57 16.16
CA GLN A 127 -56.46 -33.97 16.64
C GLN A 127 -57.36 -34.87 15.77
N VAL A 128 -56.83 -35.86 15.03
CA VAL A 128 -56.84 -37.33 15.35
C VAL A 128 -56.31 -38.05 14.06
N ILE A 129 -55.22 -38.87 14.11
CA ILE A 129 -55.19 -40.37 14.16
C ILE A 129 -55.58 -41.01 12.78
N GLN A 130 -55.01 -42.10 12.20
CA GLN A 130 -54.11 -43.23 12.56
C GLN A 130 -53.81 -44.06 11.26
N ASP A 131 -53.01 -45.15 11.13
CA ASP A 131 -51.87 -45.79 11.85
C ASP A 131 -51.30 -46.95 10.94
N VAL A 132 -50.45 -47.82 11.51
CA VAL A 132 -50.17 -49.25 11.12
C VAL A 132 -49.04 -49.43 10.05
N SER A 133 -47.93 -50.18 10.26
CA SER A 133 -47.56 -51.15 11.34
C SER A 133 -46.05 -51.47 11.49
N ASN A 134 -45.64 -51.73 12.76
CA ASN A 134 -44.73 -52.79 13.30
C ASN A 134 -43.25 -52.87 12.83
N VAL A 135 -42.24 -53.37 13.59
CA VAL A 135 -42.17 -54.16 14.85
C VAL A 135 -41.03 -53.63 15.76
N ALA A 136 -41.09 -53.90 17.08
CA ALA A 136 -40.10 -53.58 18.14
C ALA A 136 -38.90 -54.61 18.18
N PRO A 137 -37.96 -54.70 19.18
CA PRO A 137 -38.07 -54.31 20.60
C PRO A 137 -36.81 -53.78 21.37
N LYS A 138 -37.12 -53.12 22.50
CA LYS A 138 -36.52 -53.17 23.87
C LYS A 138 -35.03 -52.83 24.17
N THR A 139 -34.91 -52.29 25.37
CA THR A 139 -33.74 -51.86 26.17
C THR A 139 -33.09 -52.98 26.99
N GLU A 140 -31.78 -52.86 27.28
CA GLU A 140 -31.23 -53.12 28.63
C GLU A 140 -29.85 -52.45 28.83
N ASN A 141 -29.48 -52.18 30.09
CA ASN A 141 -28.21 -51.57 30.53
C ASN A 141 -27.22 -52.65 31.03
N SER A 142 -25.92 -52.34 31.05
CA SER A 142 -25.07 -52.64 32.22
C SER A 142 -23.81 -51.76 32.25
N GLU A 143 -23.24 -51.60 33.45
CA GLU A 143 -22.19 -50.63 33.79
C GLU A 143 -20.76 -51.24 33.78
N ASP A 144 -19.78 -50.38 34.06
CA ASP A 144 -18.32 -50.55 34.28
C ASP A 144 -17.90 -51.69 35.27
N PRO A 145 -16.57 -51.97 35.51
CA PRO A 145 -15.36 -51.29 35.02
C PRO A 145 -14.19 -52.18 34.49
N LEU A 146 -13.14 -51.48 34.06
CA LEU A 146 -11.85 -51.96 33.53
C LEU A 146 -11.04 -52.90 34.47
N GLU A 147 -10.37 -53.91 33.89
CA GLU A 147 -8.91 -54.09 34.10
C GLU A 147 -8.18 -54.77 32.93
N GLN A 148 -7.00 -54.23 32.60
CA GLN A 148 -5.82 -54.82 31.95
C GLN A 148 -5.96 -56.03 30.97
N THR A 149 -5.58 -55.82 29.70
CA THR A 149 -4.32 -56.41 29.19
C THR A 149 -3.77 -55.75 27.93
N GLN A 150 -2.44 -55.71 27.88
CA GLN A 150 -1.59 -54.93 26.99
C GLN A 150 -1.65 -55.32 25.50
N CYS A 151 -1.61 -54.32 24.61
CA CYS A 151 -1.15 -54.52 23.23
C CYS A 151 0.36 -54.84 23.20
N SER A 152 0.76 -55.69 22.26
CA SER A 152 2.17 -55.90 21.90
C SER A 152 2.33 -55.90 20.38
N ALA A 153 3.31 -55.15 19.86
CA ALA A 153 4.00 -55.41 18.59
C ALA A 153 5.23 -54.48 18.43
N CYS A 154 6.37 -55.11 18.20
CA CYS A 154 7.65 -54.65 17.64
C CYS A 154 7.58 -53.38 16.74
N LEU A 155 8.52 -52.43 16.69
CA LEU A 155 9.95 -52.38 17.04
C LEU A 155 10.82 -53.41 16.29
N GLN A 156 11.34 -53.07 15.10
CA GLN A 156 12.76 -53.26 14.73
C GLN A 156 13.18 -52.79 13.30
N VAL A 157 14.18 -51.88 13.26
CA VAL A 157 15.25 -51.64 12.22
C VAL A 157 14.86 -51.43 10.72
N PHE A 158 15.68 -50.88 9.80
CA PHE A 158 17.14 -50.62 9.71
C PHE A 158 17.50 -49.27 9.02
N THR A 159 18.75 -48.82 9.29
CA THR A 159 19.67 -47.88 8.59
C THR A 159 19.42 -47.51 7.10
N GLY A 160 19.92 -46.39 6.55
CA GLY A 160 20.90 -45.39 7.05
C GLY A 160 21.38 -44.47 5.90
N ASP A 161 22.58 -43.86 6.04
CA ASP A 161 23.39 -43.17 4.98
C ASP A 161 22.86 -41.82 4.40
N ASN A 162 23.69 -40.81 4.02
CA ASN A 162 25.12 -40.56 4.29
C ASN A 162 25.55 -39.07 4.02
N THR A 163 26.71 -38.68 4.60
CA THR A 163 27.70 -37.66 4.12
C THR A 163 27.42 -36.14 3.93
N SER A 164 28.24 -35.33 4.63
CA SER A 164 28.93 -34.06 4.21
C SER A 164 28.14 -32.76 3.90
N GLY A 165 28.60 -31.54 4.28
CA GLY A 165 29.77 -31.15 5.08
C GLY A 165 30.01 -29.61 5.13
N SER A 166 30.96 -29.16 5.99
CA SER A 166 31.38 -27.75 6.26
C SER A 166 30.32 -26.85 6.96
N PHE A 167 30.63 -25.85 7.80
CA PHE A 167 31.85 -25.05 8.04
C PHE A 167 32.25 -24.93 9.54
N SER A 168 33.34 -24.20 9.84
CA SER A 168 34.11 -24.27 11.09
C SER A 168 34.09 -23.03 12.00
N LYS A 169 34.35 -23.23 13.31
CA LYS A 169 34.75 -22.27 14.39
C LYS A 169 33.63 -21.34 14.91
N GLY A 170 33.52 -21.06 16.22
CA GLY A 170 34.30 -21.52 17.38
C GLY A 170 33.86 -20.84 18.70
N ALA A 171 34.49 -21.20 19.84
CA ALA A 171 34.13 -20.89 21.24
C ALA A 171 32.83 -21.58 21.74
N GLY A 172 32.66 -21.94 23.02
CA GLY A 172 33.54 -21.90 24.21
C GLY A 172 32.95 -22.80 25.33
N ILE A 173 33.76 -23.25 26.30
CA ILE A 173 33.45 -24.41 27.18
C ILE A 173 32.87 -24.00 28.55
N SER A 174 31.88 -24.76 29.05
CA SER A 174 31.70 -25.01 30.50
C SER A 174 31.10 -26.41 30.78
N LEU A 175 31.57 -27.08 31.83
CA LEU A 175 31.19 -28.45 32.21
C LEU A 175 30.06 -28.52 33.25
N SER A 176 29.26 -29.59 33.23
CA SER A 176 28.90 -30.34 34.46
C SER A 176 28.41 -31.77 34.18
N THR A 177 28.68 -32.66 35.15
CA THR A 177 28.54 -34.14 35.15
C THR A 177 27.17 -34.69 35.54
N SER A 178 26.88 -35.95 35.17
CA SER A 178 26.24 -36.92 36.08
C SER A 178 26.70 -38.37 35.82
N MET A 179 26.57 -39.25 36.81
CA MET A 179 26.85 -40.70 36.78
C MET A 179 25.75 -41.45 37.55
N ASN A 180 25.61 -42.77 37.33
CA ASN A 180 24.46 -43.56 37.81
C ASN A 180 24.85 -44.85 38.59
N ASN A 181 24.01 -45.17 39.57
CA ASN A 181 23.88 -46.28 40.56
C ASN A 181 24.51 -47.69 40.39
N GLY A 182 24.63 -48.40 41.53
CA GLY A 182 24.69 -49.88 41.69
C GLY A 182 24.70 -50.36 43.17
N THR A 183 24.12 -51.53 43.53
CA THR A 183 23.74 -51.89 44.92
C THR A 183 23.94 -53.38 45.36
N LEU A 184 24.50 -53.59 46.59
CA LEU A 184 24.34 -54.71 47.57
C LEU A 184 24.77 -56.17 47.19
N PRO A 185 24.99 -57.15 48.14
CA PRO A 185 24.50 -57.29 49.55
C PRO A 185 25.52 -57.73 50.66
N ASN A 186 25.01 -58.15 51.84
CA ASN A 186 25.68 -58.24 53.18
C ASN A 186 26.15 -59.63 53.67
N GLN A 187 27.19 -59.69 54.55
CA GLN A 187 27.18 -60.34 55.89
C GLN A 187 28.40 -59.92 56.78
N PRO A 188 28.38 -60.10 58.14
CA PRO A 188 29.07 -59.18 59.08
C PRO A 188 30.39 -59.66 59.77
N PRO A 189 31.20 -58.75 60.37
CA PRO A 189 32.47 -59.05 61.03
C PRO A 189 32.43 -59.19 62.60
N PRO A 190 33.55 -59.61 63.26
CA PRO A 190 33.52 -60.20 64.61
C PRO A 190 33.37 -59.27 65.83
N GLN A 191 33.11 -59.92 66.97
CA GLN A 191 32.66 -59.37 68.26
C GLN A 191 33.63 -58.37 68.93
N GLN A 192 34.91 -58.33 68.53
CA GLN A 192 35.90 -57.39 69.04
C GLN A 192 35.63 -55.94 68.58
N MET A 193 34.92 -55.76 67.45
CA MET A 193 34.57 -54.44 66.93
C MET A 193 33.42 -53.76 67.72
N ARG A 194 32.58 -54.54 68.43
CA ARG A 194 31.43 -54.00 69.21
C ARG A 194 31.87 -53.24 70.46
N ASN A 195 32.91 -53.70 71.16
CA ASN A 195 33.34 -53.07 72.42
C ASN A 195 34.02 -51.72 72.21
N ASN A 196 34.77 -51.54 71.11
CA ASN A 196 35.31 -50.23 70.74
C ASN A 196 34.20 -49.26 70.28
N TYR A 197 33.15 -49.77 69.63
CA TYR A 197 31.97 -48.96 69.25
C TYR A 197 31.21 -48.42 70.46
N TYR A 198 31.11 -49.20 71.54
CA TYR A 198 30.43 -48.81 72.79
C TYR A 198 31.18 -47.74 73.60
N LEU A 199 32.52 -47.70 73.52
CA LEU A 199 33.30 -46.63 74.15
C LEU A 199 33.24 -45.34 73.32
N LEU A 200 33.29 -45.45 71.99
CA LEU A 200 33.21 -44.30 71.08
C LEU A 200 31.83 -43.60 71.13
N THR A 201 30.73 -44.37 71.18
CA THR A 201 29.36 -43.82 71.26
C THR A 201 29.09 -43.08 72.57
N ARG A 202 29.72 -43.45 73.69
CA ARG A 202 29.53 -42.75 74.98
C ARG A 202 30.24 -41.40 75.01
N THR A 203 31.45 -41.30 74.45
CA THR A 203 32.18 -40.03 74.36
C THR A 203 31.52 -39.09 73.35
N VAL A 204 31.15 -39.59 72.15
CA VAL A 204 30.46 -38.79 71.13
C VAL A 204 29.09 -38.29 71.62
N SER A 205 28.35 -39.07 72.42
CA SER A 205 27.07 -38.61 72.98
C SER A 205 27.23 -37.47 74.01
N ALA A 206 28.31 -37.47 74.79
CA ALA A 206 28.60 -36.39 75.74
C ALA A 206 29.06 -35.09 75.05
N GLU A 207 29.81 -35.21 73.95
CA GLU A 207 30.18 -34.09 73.07
C GLU A 207 28.92 -33.52 72.37
N MET A 208 28.06 -34.40 71.84
CA MET A 208 26.79 -34.01 71.17
C MET A 208 25.73 -33.43 72.12
N ALA A 209 25.84 -33.64 73.43
CA ALA A 209 25.00 -32.99 74.43
C ALA A 209 25.46 -31.54 74.68
N ARG A 210 26.77 -31.32 74.85
CA ARG A 210 27.35 -29.98 75.02
C ARG A 210 27.21 -29.12 73.76
N ASN A 211 27.44 -29.68 72.57
CA ASN A 211 27.19 -28.97 71.32
C ASN A 211 25.71 -28.67 71.10
N ARG A 212 24.76 -29.50 71.57
CA ARG A 212 23.32 -29.17 71.52
C ARG A 212 22.94 -28.00 72.42
N GLN A 213 23.58 -27.85 73.58
CA GLN A 213 23.34 -26.73 74.47
C GLN A 213 23.90 -25.42 73.89
N LEU A 214 25.11 -25.45 73.33
CA LEU A 214 25.72 -24.30 72.65
C LEU A 214 24.97 -23.89 71.37
N ILE A 215 24.50 -24.87 70.58
CA ILE A 215 23.65 -24.63 69.41
C ILE A 215 22.27 -24.10 69.84
N GLY A 216 21.73 -24.51 70.98
CA GLY A 216 20.47 -23.97 71.51
C GLY A 216 20.56 -22.52 71.98
N GLU A 217 21.71 -22.08 72.50
CA GLU A 217 21.96 -20.68 72.88
C GLU A 217 22.26 -19.80 71.66
N LEU A 218 23.03 -20.32 70.68
CA LEU A 218 23.22 -19.67 69.39
C LEU A 218 21.92 -19.57 68.58
N ALA A 219 21.07 -20.60 68.62
CA ALA A 219 19.75 -20.58 67.98
C ALA A 219 18.87 -19.46 68.55
N LYS A 220 18.81 -19.30 69.88
CA LYS A 220 18.04 -18.23 70.53
C LYS A 220 18.58 -16.82 70.28
N GLN A 221 19.90 -16.65 70.15
CA GLN A 221 20.46 -15.37 69.68
C GLN A 221 20.19 -15.15 68.19
N SER A 222 20.14 -16.21 67.39
CA SER A 222 19.79 -16.12 65.97
C SER A 222 18.30 -15.83 65.76
N GLU A 223 17.38 -16.37 66.56
CA GLU A 223 15.93 -16.06 66.47
C GLU A 223 15.68 -14.58 66.73
N ALA A 224 16.29 -13.97 67.75
CA ALA A 224 16.12 -12.53 68.01
C ALA A 224 16.75 -11.62 66.92
N TYR A 225 17.69 -12.13 66.13
CA TYR A 225 18.30 -11.41 65.01
C TYR A 225 17.61 -11.71 63.67
N LEU A 226 17.08 -12.93 63.50
CA LEU A 226 16.19 -13.32 62.41
C LEU A 226 14.85 -12.60 62.56
N ASP A 227 14.21 -12.51 63.73
CA ASP A 227 12.98 -11.74 63.90
C ASP A 227 13.19 -10.26 63.58
N ARG A 228 14.38 -9.71 63.82
CA ARG A 228 14.73 -8.35 63.36
C ARG A 228 15.04 -8.26 61.87
N LEU A 229 15.64 -9.28 61.26
CA LEU A 229 15.89 -9.37 59.81
C LEU A 229 14.67 -9.84 59.02
N ILE A 230 13.69 -10.44 59.67
CA ILE A 230 12.37 -10.81 59.17
C ILE A 230 11.50 -9.57 59.33
N VAL A 231 11.47 -8.85 60.44
CA VAL A 231 10.75 -7.56 60.49
C VAL A 231 11.38 -6.51 59.56
N LEU A 232 12.71 -6.44 59.39
CA LEU A 232 13.35 -5.58 58.37
C LEU A 232 13.23 -6.16 56.96
N GLY A 233 13.19 -7.48 56.80
CA GLY A 233 13.10 -8.20 55.53
C GLY A 233 11.66 -8.33 55.02
N GLU A 234 10.67 -8.24 55.89
CA GLU A 234 9.24 -8.08 55.68
C GLU A 234 8.89 -6.60 55.62
N HIS A 235 9.62 -5.67 56.27
CA HIS A 235 9.52 -4.26 55.86
C HIS A 235 10.17 -4.03 54.50
N ALA A 236 11.22 -4.76 54.11
CA ALA A 236 11.83 -4.66 52.78
C ALA A 236 11.08 -5.49 51.72
N ASN A 237 10.48 -6.62 52.07
CA ASN A 237 9.60 -7.38 51.19
C ASN A 237 8.21 -6.79 51.14
N ALA A 238 7.65 -6.23 52.20
CA ALA A 238 6.48 -5.37 52.12
C ALA A 238 6.84 -4.06 51.42
N GLN A 239 8.00 -3.44 51.59
CA GLN A 239 8.37 -2.32 50.72
C GLN A 239 8.61 -2.75 49.27
N ARG A 240 8.97 -4.01 48.96
CA ARG A 240 9.07 -4.53 47.58
C ARG A 240 7.74 -5.05 47.01
N GLU A 241 6.83 -5.54 47.84
CA GLU A 241 5.48 -5.97 47.46
C GLU A 241 4.57 -4.76 47.38
N LEU A 242 4.58 -3.90 48.40
CA LEU A 242 3.98 -2.56 48.32
C LEU A 242 4.66 -1.75 47.20
N ALA A 243 5.97 -1.84 46.92
CA ALA A 243 6.52 -1.23 45.70
C ALA A 243 6.20 -2.02 44.42
N SER A 244 5.87 -3.31 44.41
CA SER A 244 5.39 -4.00 43.19
C SER A 244 3.88 -3.78 42.95
N VAL A 245 3.15 -3.41 44.00
CA VAL A 245 1.75 -2.99 44.00
C VAL A 245 1.63 -1.49 43.71
N LEU A 246 2.57 -0.66 44.19
CA LEU A 246 2.70 0.78 43.89
C LEU A 246 3.39 1.03 42.53
N HIS A 247 4.39 0.23 42.12
CA HIS A 247 4.90 0.19 40.72
C HIS A 247 3.97 -0.62 39.79
N ARG A 248 2.66 -0.52 39.99
CA ARG A 248 1.70 -0.47 38.87
C ARG A 248 1.60 0.94 38.28
N GLU A 249 2.69 1.70 38.35
CA GLU A 249 2.92 2.82 37.44
C GLU A 249 2.89 2.29 35.99
N SER A 250 2.34 3.05 35.05
CA SER A 250 2.31 2.65 33.64
C SER A 250 3.74 2.39 33.17
N VAL A 251 4.01 1.22 32.60
CA VAL A 251 5.32 0.91 32.00
C VAL A 251 5.64 2.01 30.99
N PRO A 252 6.80 2.68 31.06
CA PRO A 252 7.14 3.70 30.08
C PRO A 252 7.14 3.11 28.67
N LEU A 253 6.57 3.86 27.73
CA LEU A 253 6.68 3.54 26.31
C LEU A 253 7.96 4.17 25.78
N LEU A 254 8.75 3.42 25.01
CA LEU A 254 9.88 3.94 24.26
C LEU A 254 9.40 4.43 22.89
N ALA A 255 9.59 5.73 22.62
CA ALA A 255 9.43 6.31 21.30
C ALA A 255 10.79 6.45 20.60
N GLU A 256 10.86 6.06 19.33
CA GLU A 256 12.03 6.23 18.47
C GLU A 256 11.64 7.03 17.21
N VAL A 257 12.32 8.14 16.96
CA VAL A 257 12.13 8.97 15.76
C VAL A 257 13.36 8.86 14.87
N TYR A 258 13.16 8.45 13.62
CA TYR A 258 14.20 8.32 12.61
C TYR A 258 13.97 9.32 11.48
N GLY A 259 15.03 10.00 11.06
CA GLY A 259 15.12 10.54 9.70
C GLY A 259 15.59 9.44 8.76
N ILE A 260 14.99 9.32 7.58
CA ILE A 260 15.33 8.33 6.56
C ILE A 260 15.60 9.08 5.24
N GLU A 261 16.53 8.55 4.43
CA GLU A 261 16.85 9.12 3.12
C GLU A 261 15.61 9.23 2.22
N GLY A 262 15.59 10.25 1.35
CA GLY A 262 14.45 10.53 0.48
C GLY A 262 13.31 11.32 1.14
N ASN A 263 13.56 12.05 2.24
CA ASN A 263 12.56 12.84 2.99
C ASN A 263 11.45 11.99 3.61
N ILE A 264 11.84 10.89 4.24
CA ILE A 264 10.94 10.02 5.00
C ILE A 264 11.22 10.20 6.49
N PHE A 265 10.18 10.28 7.31
CA PHE A 265 10.29 10.16 8.77
C PHE A 265 9.70 8.81 9.20
N ARG A 266 10.26 8.19 10.24
CA ARG A 266 9.67 7.00 10.86
C ARG A 266 9.51 7.24 12.35
N LEU A 267 8.34 6.91 12.89
CA LEU A 267 8.04 6.90 14.33
C LEU A 267 7.74 5.46 14.74
N LYS A 268 8.50 4.94 15.70
CA LYS A 268 8.16 3.72 16.42
C LYS A 268 7.74 4.06 17.84
N ILE A 269 6.69 3.41 18.37
CA ILE A 269 6.35 3.43 19.80
C ILE A 269 6.11 1.99 20.25
N ASN A 270 6.79 1.58 21.31
CA ASN A 270 6.71 0.26 21.93
C ASN A 270 6.76 0.39 23.47
N GLU A 271 6.44 -0.67 24.20
CA GLU A 271 6.79 -0.76 25.63
C GLU A 271 8.33 -0.81 25.78
N GLU A 272 8.89 -0.09 26.76
CA GLU A 272 10.35 -0.12 27.00
C GLU A 272 10.81 -1.46 27.57
N THR A 273 9.99 -2.07 28.44
CA THR A 273 10.24 -3.38 29.06
C THR A 273 8.98 -4.25 29.04
N PRO A 274 8.57 -4.80 27.88
CA PRO A 274 7.34 -5.57 27.76
C PRO A 274 7.45 -6.97 28.39
N LEU A 275 6.31 -7.53 28.81
CA LEU A 275 6.23 -8.90 29.36
C LEU A 275 6.68 -9.99 28.35
N LYS A 276 6.40 -9.79 27.07
CA LYS A 276 6.94 -10.54 25.93
C LYS A 276 7.17 -9.54 24.78
N PRO A 277 8.11 -9.80 23.85
CA PRO A 277 8.25 -8.95 22.66
C PRO A 277 6.90 -8.77 21.94
N ARG A 278 6.64 -7.54 21.48
CA ARG A 278 5.53 -7.25 20.55
C ARG A 278 5.95 -7.54 19.12
N TYR A 279 4.98 -7.84 18.27
CA TYR A 279 5.25 -8.15 16.87
C TYR A 279 5.72 -6.90 16.10
N GLU A 280 6.86 -7.02 15.43
CA GLU A 280 7.31 -6.09 14.39
C GLU A 280 7.25 -6.82 13.04
N VAL A 281 6.67 -6.19 12.02
CA VAL A 281 6.40 -6.85 10.73
C VAL A 281 7.71 -7.11 9.95
N PRO A 282 8.08 -8.38 9.68
CA PRO A 282 9.27 -8.71 8.89
C PRO A 282 9.00 -8.70 7.38
N ASP A 283 10.07 -8.80 6.57
CA ASP A 283 10.11 -9.06 5.11
C ASP A 283 9.35 -8.12 4.14
N VAL A 284 8.52 -7.22 4.67
CA VAL A 284 7.86 -6.14 3.92
C VAL A 284 8.90 -5.11 3.48
N LEU A 285 9.71 -4.61 4.43
CA LEU A 285 10.82 -3.71 4.15
C LEU A 285 11.93 -4.45 3.40
N THR A 286 12.33 -3.94 2.22
CA THR A 286 13.31 -4.60 1.34
C THR A 286 14.72 -4.65 1.91
N SER A 287 15.06 -3.71 2.79
CA SER A 287 16.34 -3.58 3.46
C SER A 287 16.19 -2.68 4.70
N LYS A 288 17.21 -2.63 5.56
CA LYS A 288 17.25 -1.60 6.63
C LYS A 288 17.37 -0.22 5.96
N PRO A 289 16.39 0.70 6.14
CA PRO A 289 16.44 2.01 5.49
C PRO A 289 17.67 2.82 5.91
N SER A 290 18.25 3.55 4.97
CA SER A 290 19.39 4.43 5.26
C SER A 290 18.91 5.61 6.11
N THR A 291 19.48 5.76 7.30
CA THR A 291 19.07 6.79 8.27
C THR A 291 19.85 8.08 8.07
N VAL A 292 19.17 9.20 8.32
CA VAL A 292 19.75 10.54 8.32
C VAL A 292 19.69 11.07 9.75
N ARG A 293 20.84 11.51 10.26
CA ARG A 293 20.93 12.05 11.63
C ARG A 293 20.02 13.28 11.77
N LEU A 294 19.06 13.17 12.68
CA LEU A 294 18.31 14.31 13.19
C LEU A 294 19.15 15.04 14.24
N ILE A 295 19.11 16.37 14.22
CA ILE A 295 19.82 17.25 15.14
C ILE A 295 18.79 18.03 15.94
N SER A 296 18.94 18.08 17.26
CA SER A 296 18.13 18.98 18.09
C SER A 296 18.45 20.44 17.78
N CYS A 297 17.40 21.20 17.49
CA CYS A 297 17.44 22.65 17.45
C CYS A 297 16.88 23.18 18.78
N SER A 298 17.33 24.36 19.22
CA SER A 298 16.90 24.95 20.49
C SER A 298 15.37 25.08 20.58
N GLY A 299 14.76 24.33 21.50
CA GLY A 299 13.36 24.44 21.88
C GLY A 299 13.20 25.02 23.28
N ASP A 300 12.00 25.52 23.58
CA ASP A 300 11.63 25.98 24.92
C ASP A 300 11.48 24.80 25.90
N THR A 301 11.30 25.09 27.20
CA THR A 301 11.25 24.11 28.32
C THR A 301 10.06 23.12 28.31
N GLY A 302 9.43 22.89 27.16
CA GLY A 302 8.39 21.89 26.92
C GLY A 302 8.31 21.36 25.49
N SER A 303 9.30 21.66 24.63
CA SER A 303 9.33 21.20 23.24
C SER A 303 10.75 20.84 22.76
N LEU A 304 10.84 19.84 21.88
CA LEU A 304 12.05 19.42 21.20
C LEU A 304 11.85 19.54 19.68
N VAL A 305 12.73 20.28 18.99
CA VAL A 305 12.69 20.40 17.53
C VAL A 305 13.80 19.55 16.93
N LEU A 306 13.43 18.55 16.13
CA LEU A 306 14.35 17.68 15.40
C LEU A 306 14.37 18.07 13.92
N ALA A 307 15.56 18.36 13.39
CA ALA A 307 15.73 18.72 11.97
C ALA A 307 16.74 17.81 11.28
N ASN A 308 16.48 17.49 10.01
CA ASN A 308 17.49 16.96 9.10
C ASN A 308 18.36 18.15 8.63
N GLY A 309 19.67 18.11 8.87
CA GLY A 309 20.61 19.20 8.54
C GLY A 309 20.77 19.53 7.05
N LYS A 310 19.95 18.96 6.16
CA LYS A 310 19.91 19.24 4.71
C LYS A 310 18.51 19.60 4.16
N GLY A 311 17.47 19.71 4.98
CA GLY A 311 16.09 19.90 4.48
C GLY A 311 15.22 20.83 5.33
N ASP A 312 14.18 21.37 4.69
CA ASP A 312 13.26 22.36 5.28
C ASP A 312 12.16 21.76 6.17
N LEU A 313 12.13 20.43 6.28
CA LEU A 313 11.15 19.68 7.07
C LEU A 313 11.70 19.39 8.48
N LYS A 314 10.95 19.85 9.50
CA LYS A 314 11.26 19.72 10.92
C LYS A 314 10.18 18.91 11.64
N CYS A 315 10.57 18.19 12.67
CA CYS A 315 9.71 17.42 13.56
C CYS A 315 9.68 18.13 14.92
N HIS A 316 8.57 18.77 15.25
CA HIS A 316 8.36 19.53 16.48
C HIS A 316 7.61 18.66 17.49
N ILE A 317 8.30 18.20 18.52
CA ILE A 317 7.73 17.36 19.57
C ILE A 317 7.29 18.26 20.74
N THR A 318 6.03 18.15 21.15
CA THR A 318 5.47 18.82 22.33
C THR A 318 5.35 17.80 23.46
N ALA A 319 5.75 18.20 24.68
CA ALA A 319 5.83 17.27 25.81
C ALA A 319 4.46 16.89 26.41
N ASN A 320 3.61 17.89 26.71
CA ASN A 320 2.35 17.69 27.43
C ASN A 320 1.21 18.56 26.85
N PRO A 321 0.13 17.96 26.28
CA PRO A 321 0.05 16.55 25.93
C PRO A 321 1.13 16.18 24.89
N PHE A 322 1.50 14.91 24.82
CA PHE A 322 2.43 14.43 23.81
C PHE A 322 1.86 14.68 22.41
N LYS A 323 2.59 15.37 21.54
CA LYS A 323 2.19 15.65 20.16
C LYS A 323 3.44 15.77 19.29
N ILE A 324 3.35 15.39 18.02
CA ILE A 324 4.40 15.66 17.03
C ILE A 324 3.81 16.44 15.85
N ASP A 325 4.42 17.58 15.50
CA ASP A 325 4.08 18.36 14.31
C ASP A 325 5.20 18.26 13.27
N LEU A 326 4.84 17.83 12.04
CA LEU A 326 5.72 17.95 10.87
C LEU A 326 5.54 19.34 10.26
N VAL A 327 6.61 20.12 10.25
CA VAL A 327 6.65 21.53 9.82
C VAL A 327 7.53 21.68 8.59
N SER A 328 6.98 22.18 7.49
CA SER A 328 7.66 22.42 6.21
C SER A 328 7.43 23.87 5.80
N GLU A 329 8.50 24.62 5.49
CA GLU A 329 8.38 26.03 5.06
C GLU A 329 7.57 26.90 6.06
N GLU A 330 7.76 26.66 7.37
CA GLU A 330 7.03 27.30 8.48
C GLU A 330 5.53 26.91 8.61
N GLU A 331 4.99 26.07 7.73
CA GLU A 331 3.64 25.51 7.88
C GLU A 331 3.63 24.10 8.49
N VAL A 332 2.71 23.84 9.43
CA VAL A 332 2.40 22.47 9.87
C VAL A 332 1.67 21.75 8.74
N VAL A 333 2.22 20.64 8.25
CA VAL A 333 1.62 19.84 7.16
C VAL A 333 0.91 18.60 7.66
N MET A 334 1.33 18.07 8.80
CA MET A 334 0.76 16.91 9.48
C MET A 334 1.01 17.03 10.98
N SER A 335 0.00 16.75 11.79
CA SER A 335 0.14 16.53 13.24
C SER A 335 -0.07 15.06 13.56
N ILE A 336 0.56 14.58 14.63
CA ILE A 336 0.43 13.24 15.18
C ILE A 336 0.04 13.37 16.66
N ASN A 337 -0.97 12.62 17.10
CA ASN A 337 -1.58 12.74 18.42
C ASN A 337 -2.14 14.15 18.72
N SER A 338 -2.62 14.86 17.70
CA SER A 338 -3.26 16.18 17.81
C SER A 338 -4.61 16.11 18.51
N LEU A 339 -5.39 15.07 18.22
CA LEU A 339 -6.67 14.79 18.86
C LEU A 339 -6.50 14.04 20.20
N GLY A 340 -5.29 13.57 20.49
CA GLY A 340 -4.94 12.94 21.75
C GLY A 340 -5.30 11.46 21.85
N GLN A 341 -5.50 10.80 20.71
CA GLN A 341 -6.04 9.45 20.55
C GLN A 341 -4.96 8.36 20.53
N LEU A 342 -3.69 8.70 20.78
CA LEU A 342 -2.66 7.73 21.14
C LEU A 342 -3.22 6.80 22.24
N TYR A 343 -3.27 5.51 21.92
CA TYR A 343 -3.72 4.48 22.82
C TYR A 343 -2.78 3.29 22.73
N PHE A 344 -2.48 2.69 23.89
CA PHE A 344 -1.54 1.59 23.97
C PHE A 344 -1.91 0.69 25.15
N GLU A 345 -2.56 -0.44 24.88
CA GLU A 345 -2.90 -1.44 25.90
C GLU A 345 -1.64 -2.21 26.28
N GLN A 346 -1.03 -1.87 27.41
CA GLN A 346 0.15 -2.56 27.94
C GLN A 346 -0.17 -4.02 28.24
N LEU A 347 0.77 -4.93 27.90
CA LEU A 347 0.59 -6.36 28.13
C LEU A 347 0.42 -6.64 29.63
N GLN A 348 -0.56 -7.46 29.98
CA GLN A 348 -0.93 -7.70 31.38
C GLN A 348 -1.12 -9.20 31.66
N ILE A 349 -0.66 -9.63 32.83
CA ILE A 349 -1.01 -10.94 33.37
C ILE A 349 -2.41 -10.82 34.01
N PRO A 350 -3.37 -11.71 33.71
CA PRO A 350 -4.69 -11.65 34.30
C PRO A 350 -4.65 -11.85 35.82
N PRO A 351 -5.64 -11.29 36.54
CA PRO A 351 -5.77 -11.53 37.98
C PRO A 351 -5.80 -13.03 38.29
N LYS A 352 -5.01 -13.46 39.27
CA LYS A 352 -5.16 -14.82 39.82
C LYS A 352 -6.53 -14.91 40.50
N GLN A 353 -7.43 -15.75 39.99
CA GLN A 353 -8.60 -16.16 40.76
C GLN A 353 -8.12 -16.85 42.04
N SER A 354 -8.44 -16.28 43.20
CA SER A 354 -8.19 -16.90 44.49
C SER A 354 -9.11 -18.10 44.67
N ARG A 355 -8.63 -19.30 44.35
CA ARG A 355 -9.23 -20.56 44.81
C ARG A 355 -8.98 -20.75 46.30
N ALA A 356 -9.71 -19.99 47.11
CA ALA A 356 -9.93 -20.23 48.52
C ALA A 356 -11.41 -19.89 48.82
N THR A 357 -12.09 -20.76 49.58
CA THR A 357 -13.47 -20.59 50.07
C THR A 357 -14.52 -20.22 49.01
N LYS A 358 -14.90 -21.20 48.18
CA LYS A 358 -16.30 -21.35 47.69
C LYS A 358 -17.01 -22.48 48.44
N GLU A 359 -16.98 -22.40 49.77
CA GLU A 359 -17.90 -23.13 50.65
C GLU A 359 -18.33 -22.13 51.74
N ASN A 360 -19.65 -21.91 51.83
CA ASN A 360 -20.33 -20.96 52.72
C ASN A 360 -20.10 -19.47 52.46
N GLU A 361 -20.93 -18.88 51.61
CA GLU A 361 -21.68 -17.65 51.92
C GLU A 361 -22.82 -17.50 50.90
N GLU A 362 -24.05 -17.83 51.34
CA GLU A 362 -25.27 -17.27 50.74
C GLU A 362 -25.44 -15.83 51.26
N ASP A 363 -26.05 -14.96 50.44
CA ASP A 363 -26.32 -13.56 50.73
C ASP A 363 -25.12 -12.65 51.05
N THR A 364 -24.46 -12.13 50.00
CA THR A 364 -24.22 -10.68 49.88
C THR A 364 -24.01 -10.27 48.41
N SER A 365 -24.43 -9.06 48.07
CA SER A 365 -24.42 -8.53 46.70
C SER A 365 -23.09 -7.83 46.36
N ASP A 366 -22.20 -8.49 45.62
CA ASP A 366 -21.20 -7.80 44.78
C ASP A 366 -20.54 -8.75 43.74
N ASP A 367 -21.04 -8.76 42.50
CA ASP A 367 -20.34 -9.38 41.34
C ASP A 367 -20.46 -8.54 40.05
N THR A 368 -20.63 -7.22 40.21
CA THR A 368 -20.76 -6.30 39.06
C THR A 368 -19.44 -6.07 38.31
N THR A 369 -18.30 -6.52 38.85
CA THR A 369 -16.97 -6.24 38.26
C THR A 369 -16.47 -7.33 37.31
N GLN A 370 -16.96 -8.57 37.41
CA GLN A 370 -16.51 -9.66 36.56
C GLN A 370 -17.27 -9.68 35.21
N GLU A 371 -18.60 -9.53 35.24
CA GLU A 371 -19.43 -9.40 34.02
C GLU A 371 -18.96 -8.24 33.12
N ASN A 372 -18.69 -7.06 33.71
CA ASN A 372 -18.18 -5.88 32.99
C ASN A 372 -16.82 -6.10 32.30
N GLN A 373 -15.97 -7.02 32.77
CA GLN A 373 -14.68 -7.31 32.12
C GLN A 373 -14.81 -8.24 30.92
N GLU A 374 -15.75 -9.19 30.98
CA GLU A 374 -16.05 -10.11 29.89
C GLU A 374 -16.82 -9.40 28.77
N GLU A 375 -17.75 -8.48 29.08
CA GLU A 375 -18.41 -7.63 28.07
C GLU A 375 -17.41 -6.80 27.24
N LEU A 376 -16.30 -6.34 27.85
CA LEU A 376 -15.23 -5.58 27.21
C LEU A 376 -14.23 -6.45 26.41
N GLY A 377 -14.39 -7.78 26.43
CA GLY A 377 -13.58 -8.73 25.66
C GLY A 377 -12.08 -8.66 25.96
N LEU A 378 -11.72 -8.40 27.23
CA LEU A 378 -10.33 -8.18 27.67
C LEU A 378 -9.48 -9.46 27.60
N TRP A 379 -10.04 -10.59 28.01
CA TRP A 379 -9.35 -11.88 28.15
C TRP A 379 -9.92 -12.97 27.24
N GLU A 380 -11.23 -12.98 27.09
CA GLU A 380 -11.99 -13.87 26.23
C GLU A 380 -12.94 -13.04 25.36
N GLU A 381 -13.13 -13.42 24.10
CA GLU A 381 -14.08 -12.78 23.20
C GLU A 381 -14.86 -13.85 22.42
N LYS A 382 -16.17 -13.90 22.62
CA LYS A 382 -17.05 -14.85 21.93
C LYS A 382 -17.61 -14.25 20.65
N PHE A 383 -17.43 -14.95 19.53
CA PHE A 383 -18.07 -14.61 18.25
C PHE A 383 -18.74 -15.84 17.65
N ARG A 384 -20.07 -15.81 17.54
CA ARG A 384 -20.91 -16.98 17.23
C ARG A 384 -20.57 -18.14 18.19
N ASN A 385 -20.06 -19.24 17.67
CA ASN A 385 -19.68 -20.44 18.43
C ASN A 385 -18.17 -20.50 18.72
N PHE A 386 -17.40 -19.49 18.29
CA PHE A 386 -15.97 -19.40 18.53
C PHE A 386 -15.69 -18.57 19.77
N VAL A 387 -14.68 -19.02 20.52
CA VAL A 387 -14.20 -18.36 21.73
C VAL A 387 -12.73 -18.04 21.52
N ASP A 388 -12.42 -16.74 21.36
CA ASP A 388 -11.06 -16.24 21.28
C ASP A 388 -10.53 -15.97 22.69
N VAL A 389 -9.82 -16.94 23.25
CA VAL A 389 -9.08 -16.77 24.51
C VAL A 389 -7.72 -16.16 24.19
N LYS A 390 -7.42 -14.99 24.77
CA LYS A 390 -6.17 -14.24 24.60
C LYS A 390 -5.06 -14.80 25.50
N ASP A 391 -4.82 -16.11 25.35
CA ASP A 391 -3.90 -16.95 26.10
C ASP A 391 -3.11 -17.86 25.14
N ASN A 392 -1.80 -17.63 25.03
CA ASN A 392 -0.91 -18.46 24.21
C ASN A 392 -0.34 -19.69 24.97
N GLY A 393 -0.95 -20.07 26.09
CA GLY A 393 -0.57 -21.22 26.92
C GLY A 393 0.76 -21.08 27.66
N THR A 394 1.50 -19.99 27.45
CA THR A 394 2.81 -19.75 28.08
C THR A 394 2.77 -18.50 28.97
N ILE A 395 2.20 -17.40 28.46
CA ILE A 395 1.93 -16.18 29.21
C ILE A 395 0.58 -15.63 28.71
N LYS A 396 -0.42 -15.60 29.58
CA LYS A 396 -1.66 -14.83 29.35
C LYS A 396 -1.29 -13.35 29.31
N THR A 397 -1.35 -12.71 28.14
CA THR A 397 -0.99 -11.29 27.98
C THR A 397 -2.18 -10.35 27.78
N GLY A 398 -3.38 -10.91 27.56
CA GLY A 398 -4.63 -10.14 27.55
C GLY A 398 -4.75 -9.14 26.39
N PRO A 399 -5.31 -7.96 26.63
CA PRO A 399 -5.52 -6.95 25.59
C PRO A 399 -4.18 -6.30 25.20
N ALA A 400 -3.98 -6.08 23.90
CA ALA A 400 -2.70 -5.61 23.36
C ALA A 400 -2.84 -4.51 22.27
N SER A 401 -4.03 -3.93 22.08
CA SER A 401 -4.27 -3.02 20.98
C SER A 401 -3.54 -1.69 21.12
N ILE A 402 -3.31 -1.08 19.97
CA ILE A 402 -2.65 0.21 19.80
C ILE A 402 -3.54 1.13 18.97
N GLY A 403 -3.38 2.44 19.12
CA GLY A 403 -4.09 3.44 18.33
C GLY A 403 -3.30 4.74 18.24
N LEU A 404 -3.46 5.48 17.13
CA LEU A 404 -2.82 6.78 16.91
C LEU A 404 -3.56 7.61 15.86
N ASP A 405 -3.78 8.90 16.16
CA ASP A 405 -4.34 9.88 15.22
C ASP A 405 -3.29 10.70 14.45
N PHE A 406 -3.67 11.07 13.24
CA PHE A 406 -2.94 11.97 12.34
C PHE A 406 -3.90 13.05 11.80
N SER A 407 -3.58 14.33 12.00
CA SER A 407 -4.31 15.44 11.38
C SER A 407 -3.58 15.93 10.13
N LEU A 408 -4.24 15.88 8.98
CA LEU A 408 -3.68 16.22 7.67
C LEU A 408 -4.10 17.66 7.28
N HIS A 409 -3.20 18.61 7.50
CA HIS A 409 -3.51 20.05 7.42
C HIS A 409 -3.67 20.56 6.00
N GLY A 410 -4.85 21.09 5.67
CA GLY A 410 -5.24 21.58 4.36
C GLY A 410 -5.51 20.49 3.32
N PHE A 411 -5.70 19.24 3.76
CA PHE A 411 -6.06 18.12 2.89
C PHE A 411 -7.56 17.82 3.02
N GLU A 412 -8.21 17.54 1.89
CA GLU A 412 -9.62 17.10 1.80
C GLU A 412 -9.78 15.79 1.04
N HIS A 413 -8.72 15.36 0.34
CA HIS A 413 -8.72 14.23 -0.58
C HIS A 413 -7.71 13.20 -0.08
N VAL A 414 -8.22 12.05 0.37
CA VAL A 414 -7.43 10.93 0.87
C VAL A 414 -7.79 9.65 0.12
N TYR A 415 -6.80 8.80 -0.12
CA TYR A 415 -6.88 7.60 -0.96
C TYR A 415 -6.05 6.47 -0.36
N GLY A 416 -6.21 5.25 -0.88
CA GLY A 416 -5.38 4.11 -0.49
C GLY A 416 -6.12 3.14 0.42
N ILE A 417 -5.41 2.56 1.39
CA ILE A 417 -5.89 1.50 2.29
C ILE A 417 -6.72 0.38 1.63
N PRO A 418 -6.36 -0.16 0.44
CA PRO A 418 -7.10 -1.29 -0.12
C PRO A 418 -6.99 -2.52 0.79
N GLN A 419 -7.92 -3.48 0.72
CA GLN A 419 -8.93 -3.63 -0.33
C GLN A 419 -10.36 -3.48 0.20
N HIS A 420 -11.09 -2.53 -0.39
CA HIS A 420 -12.53 -2.28 -0.22
C HIS A 420 -13.19 -2.14 -1.57
N ALA A 421 -14.48 -2.45 -1.66
CA ALA A 421 -15.28 -2.26 -2.86
C ALA A 421 -15.98 -0.90 -2.83
N GLU A 422 -15.20 0.18 -2.75
CA GLU A 422 -15.67 1.55 -2.53
C GLU A 422 -14.99 2.54 -3.49
N SER A 423 -15.43 3.79 -3.50
CA SER A 423 -14.84 4.91 -4.22
C SER A 423 -13.33 5.05 -4.00
N HIS A 424 -12.64 5.59 -5.00
CA HIS A 424 -11.19 5.81 -4.99
C HIS A 424 -10.80 6.82 -3.91
N GLN A 425 -11.54 7.93 -3.84
CA GLN A 425 -11.48 8.86 -2.72
C GLN A 425 -12.19 8.22 -1.51
N LEU A 426 -11.50 8.12 -0.39
CA LEU A 426 -12.03 7.55 0.84
C LEU A 426 -13.10 8.46 1.46
N LYS A 427 -14.16 7.87 1.99
CA LYS A 427 -15.28 8.57 2.62
C LYS A 427 -15.05 8.77 4.12
N ASN A 428 -15.74 9.75 4.70
CA ASN A 428 -15.77 9.88 6.16
C ASN A 428 -16.44 8.65 6.81
N THR A 429 -15.99 8.29 8.01
CA THR A 429 -16.48 7.14 8.80
C THR A 429 -17.43 7.58 9.93
N SER A 430 -17.98 8.80 9.83
CA SER A 430 -18.95 9.38 10.79
C SER A 430 -20.33 8.70 10.77
N ASP A 431 -20.57 7.84 9.78
CA ASP A 431 -21.74 6.96 9.67
C ASP A 431 -21.68 5.73 10.60
N GLY A 432 -20.55 5.50 11.27
CA GLY A 432 -20.39 4.53 12.37
C GLY A 432 -19.47 3.35 12.07
N ASP A 433 -19.17 3.10 10.79
CA ASP A 433 -18.26 2.03 10.35
C ASP A 433 -16.92 2.59 9.88
N ALA A 434 -15.84 2.08 10.48
CA ALA A 434 -14.45 2.31 10.08
C ALA A 434 -14.06 1.45 8.86
N TYR A 435 -13.04 1.87 8.11
CA TYR A 435 -12.42 1.00 7.10
C TYR A 435 -11.67 -0.14 7.80
N ARG A 436 -12.00 -1.39 7.46
CA ARG A 436 -11.41 -2.59 8.07
C ARG A 436 -10.36 -3.21 7.17
N LEU A 437 -9.16 -3.42 7.71
CA LEU A 437 -8.03 -4.12 7.09
C LEU A 437 -7.83 -5.46 7.81
N TYR A 438 -8.53 -6.46 7.31
CA TYR A 438 -8.48 -7.85 7.75
C TYR A 438 -8.80 -8.73 6.54
N ASN A 439 -7.87 -9.58 6.13
CA ASN A 439 -7.96 -10.37 4.90
C ASN A 439 -9.02 -11.48 5.02
N LEU A 440 -10.15 -11.33 4.32
CA LEU A 440 -11.34 -12.15 4.49
C LEU A 440 -11.87 -12.71 3.16
N ASP A 441 -12.36 -13.95 3.21
CA ASP A 441 -13.01 -14.61 2.09
C ASP A 441 -14.48 -14.19 1.98
N VAL A 442 -14.71 -13.02 1.39
CA VAL A 442 -16.05 -12.43 1.24
C VAL A 442 -16.63 -12.75 -0.15
N TYR A 443 -17.05 -14.00 -0.35
CA TYR A 443 -17.76 -14.41 -1.57
C TYR A 443 -18.95 -13.49 -1.89
N GLY A 444 -18.96 -12.87 -3.08
CA GLY A 444 -20.02 -11.95 -3.50
C GLY A 444 -20.06 -10.64 -2.71
N TYR A 445 -18.89 -10.11 -2.34
CA TYR A 445 -18.73 -8.90 -1.54
C TYR A 445 -19.62 -7.73 -1.99
N LYS A 446 -20.18 -6.99 -1.02
CA LYS A 446 -21.00 -5.82 -1.32
C LYS A 446 -20.15 -4.64 -1.76
N ILE A 447 -20.68 -3.84 -2.67
CA ILE A 447 -20.11 -2.56 -3.08
C ILE A 447 -20.58 -1.42 -2.17
N HIS A 448 -19.82 -0.32 -2.14
CA HIS A 448 -19.97 0.81 -1.23
C HIS A 448 -20.00 0.37 0.25
N ASP A 449 -19.10 -0.54 0.59
CA ASP A 449 -18.95 -1.14 1.92
C ASP A 449 -17.51 -0.98 2.40
N LYS A 450 -17.31 -0.60 3.67
CA LYS A 450 -15.99 -0.37 4.29
C LYS A 450 -15.41 -1.63 4.93
N MET A 451 -16.14 -2.74 4.86
CA MET A 451 -15.67 -4.07 5.24
C MET A 451 -14.50 -4.50 4.35
N GLY A 452 -13.38 -4.88 4.96
CA GLY A 452 -12.24 -5.45 4.25
C GLY A 452 -12.60 -6.75 3.54
N ILE A 453 -12.02 -6.92 2.35
CA ILE A 453 -12.11 -8.16 1.59
C ILE A 453 -10.74 -8.86 1.59
N TYR A 454 -10.20 -9.30 0.45
CA TYR A 454 -9.16 -10.33 0.45
C TYR A 454 -7.75 -9.88 0.85
N GLY A 455 -7.38 -8.62 0.62
CA GLY A 455 -6.04 -8.09 0.87
C GLY A 455 -6.02 -6.75 1.61
N SER A 456 -4.88 -6.43 2.23
CA SER A 456 -4.71 -5.23 3.07
C SER A 456 -3.37 -4.54 2.80
N VAL A 457 -3.37 -3.32 2.29
CA VAL A 457 -2.17 -2.47 2.19
C VAL A 457 -2.38 -1.26 3.11
N PRO A 458 -1.82 -1.23 4.34
CA PRO A 458 -2.08 -0.18 5.33
C PRO A 458 -1.31 1.12 5.02
N TYR A 459 -1.61 1.71 3.86
CA TYR A 459 -0.96 2.86 3.29
C TYR A 459 -2.00 3.85 2.77
N LEU A 460 -2.06 5.03 3.40
CA LEU A 460 -2.94 6.13 3.01
C LEU A 460 -2.14 7.23 2.31
N LEU A 461 -2.72 7.77 1.25
CA LEU A 461 -2.25 8.92 0.49
C LEU A 461 -3.15 10.13 0.81
N ALA A 462 -2.56 11.31 0.91
CA ALA A 462 -3.30 12.57 1.05
C ALA A 462 -2.84 13.54 -0.03
N HIS A 463 -3.78 14.15 -0.78
CA HIS A 463 -3.47 15.04 -1.88
C HIS A 463 -4.18 16.40 -1.76
N LYS A 464 -3.45 17.45 -2.13
CA LYS A 464 -3.95 18.81 -2.36
C LYS A 464 -3.09 19.46 -3.45
N LEU A 465 -3.56 20.58 -4.01
CA LEU A 465 -2.81 21.37 -4.99
C LEU A 465 -1.37 21.63 -4.50
N GLY A 466 -0.39 21.28 -5.32
CA GLY A 466 1.04 21.42 -5.01
C GLY A 466 1.62 20.53 -3.91
N ARG A 467 0.86 19.59 -3.30
CA ARG A 467 1.43 18.64 -2.32
C ARG A 467 0.69 17.30 -2.20
N THR A 468 1.46 16.22 -2.16
CA THR A 468 1.04 14.87 -1.78
C THR A 468 1.84 14.41 -0.56
N LEU A 469 1.18 13.73 0.38
CA LEU A 469 1.78 13.06 1.53
C LEU A 469 1.34 11.59 1.55
N GLY A 470 2.07 10.76 2.30
CA GLY A 470 1.71 9.38 2.59
C GLY A 470 1.91 9.02 4.07
N VAL A 471 1.00 8.20 4.61
CA VAL A 471 1.09 7.58 5.93
C VAL A 471 1.07 6.06 5.72
N PHE A 472 2.20 5.39 5.96
CA PHE A 472 2.32 3.94 5.86
C PHE A 472 2.45 3.33 7.26
N TRP A 473 1.40 2.67 7.71
CA TRP A 473 1.25 2.06 9.03
C TRP A 473 1.68 0.58 8.96
N LEU A 474 2.90 0.27 9.38
CA LEU A 474 3.49 -1.06 9.25
C LEU A 474 3.01 -2.00 10.37
N ASN A 475 1.76 -2.44 10.29
CA ASN A 475 1.16 -3.41 11.20
C ASN A 475 0.38 -4.50 10.43
N ALA A 476 0.58 -5.77 10.82
CA ALA A 476 0.00 -6.94 10.14
C ALA A 476 -1.21 -7.56 10.87
N SER A 477 -1.62 -7.01 12.01
CA SER A 477 -2.81 -7.41 12.74
C SER A 477 -4.09 -6.78 12.17
N GLU A 478 -5.25 -7.24 12.64
CA GLU A 478 -6.53 -6.61 12.34
C GLU A 478 -6.46 -5.11 12.62
N THR A 479 -6.70 -4.29 11.60
CA THR A 479 -6.55 -2.83 11.68
C THR A 479 -7.83 -2.14 11.22
N LEU A 480 -8.23 -1.10 11.95
CA LEU A 480 -9.38 -0.25 11.65
C LEU A 480 -8.88 1.18 11.42
N VAL A 481 -9.43 1.86 10.42
CA VAL A 481 -9.07 3.23 10.06
C VAL A 481 -10.33 4.09 10.00
N GLU A 482 -10.36 5.12 10.85
CA GLU A 482 -11.40 6.13 10.83
C GLU A 482 -10.92 7.38 10.11
N ILE A 483 -11.84 8.04 9.41
CA ILE A 483 -11.56 9.22 8.60
C ILE A 483 -12.63 10.27 8.89
N ASN A 484 -12.21 11.46 9.30
CA ASN A 484 -13.07 12.62 9.49
C ASN A 484 -12.48 13.82 8.74
N THR A 485 -13.01 14.13 7.57
CA THR A 485 -12.66 15.33 6.81
C THR A 485 -13.60 16.47 7.19
N GLU A 486 -13.03 17.52 7.80
CA GLU A 486 -13.70 18.78 8.05
C GLU A 486 -13.49 19.73 6.84
N PRO A 487 -14.55 20.07 6.09
CA PRO A 487 -14.44 20.96 4.95
C PRO A 487 -14.14 22.39 5.40
N ALA A 488 -13.37 23.14 4.60
CA ALA A 488 -13.01 24.51 4.90
C ALA A 488 -14.26 25.40 5.11
N VAL A 489 -14.38 26.02 6.29
CA VAL A 489 -15.53 26.86 6.66
C VAL A 489 -15.61 28.08 5.73
N LYS A 490 -16.52 28.01 4.75
CA LYS A 490 -16.92 29.15 3.93
C LYS A 490 -17.75 30.11 4.77
N TYR A 491 -17.08 31.05 5.45
CA TYR A 491 -17.76 32.23 6.00
C TYR A 491 -18.44 32.99 4.84
N ALA A 492 -19.76 32.88 4.78
CA ALA A 492 -20.56 33.85 4.04
C ALA A 492 -20.28 35.24 4.64
N LEU A 493 -20.02 36.23 3.79
CA LEU A 493 -19.75 37.61 4.19
C LEU A 493 -21.00 38.29 4.75
N THR A 494 -21.39 37.96 5.98
CA THR A 494 -22.27 38.80 6.80
C THR A 494 -21.45 39.91 7.45
N GLN A 495 -21.92 41.15 7.32
CA GLN A 495 -21.13 42.35 7.60
C GLN A 495 -20.84 42.55 9.10
N MET A 496 -19.61 42.30 9.57
CA MET A 496 -19.02 43.02 10.72
C MET A 496 -17.48 43.07 10.67
N GLY A 497 -16.90 44.28 10.84
CA GLY A 497 -15.61 44.51 11.53
C GLY A 497 -14.28 44.08 10.86
N PRO A 498 -13.40 45.03 10.43
CA PRO A 498 -12.08 44.73 9.83
C PRO A 498 -10.99 44.16 10.77
N VAL A 499 -11.32 43.69 11.98
CA VAL A 499 -10.32 43.37 13.04
C VAL A 499 -10.40 41.90 13.52
N ALA A 500 -11.39 41.12 13.10
CA ALA A 500 -11.55 39.70 13.48
C ALA A 500 -11.44 38.71 12.30
N ALA A 501 -10.78 39.10 11.21
CA ALA A 501 -10.63 38.28 10.00
C ALA A 501 -9.22 37.71 9.85
N LYS A 502 -8.80 36.81 10.75
CA LYS A 502 -7.47 36.17 10.68
C LYS A 502 -7.36 34.68 11.03
N GLU A 503 -8.49 33.96 11.10
CA GLU A 503 -8.51 32.51 10.92
C GLU A 503 -9.37 32.19 9.70
N LYS A 504 -8.71 31.97 8.54
CA LYS A 504 -9.33 31.17 7.49
C LYS A 504 -9.39 29.75 8.04
N GLY A 505 -10.58 29.20 8.25
CA GLY A 505 -10.74 27.76 8.51
C GLY A 505 -10.08 26.99 7.36
N ARG A 506 -8.91 26.40 7.64
CA ARG A 506 -8.24 25.48 6.72
C ARG A 506 -8.95 24.14 6.86
N SER A 507 -9.21 23.47 5.76
CA SER A 507 -9.70 22.10 5.79
C SER A 507 -8.70 21.17 6.45
N GLN A 508 -9.19 20.07 7.01
CA GLN A 508 -8.38 19.08 7.69
C GLN A 508 -9.02 17.70 7.51
N THR A 509 -8.22 16.69 7.19
CA THR A 509 -8.64 15.29 7.34
C THR A 509 -7.94 14.69 8.55
N ASP A 510 -8.71 14.30 9.56
CA ASP A 510 -8.23 13.52 10.69
C ASP A 510 -8.37 12.03 10.37
N VAL A 511 -7.31 11.27 10.63
CA VAL A 511 -7.24 9.82 10.41
C VAL A 511 -6.80 9.12 11.69
N HIS A 512 -7.62 8.21 12.22
CA HIS A 512 -7.32 7.45 13.42
C HIS A 512 -7.14 5.97 13.09
N TRP A 513 -5.93 5.46 13.32
CA TRP A 513 -5.55 4.07 13.08
C TRP A 513 -5.62 3.29 14.38
N MET A 514 -6.17 2.08 14.35
CA MET A 514 -6.28 1.18 15.50
C MET A 514 -5.94 -0.24 15.08
N SER A 515 -4.94 -0.87 15.71
CA SER A 515 -4.55 -2.25 15.42
C SER A 515 -4.67 -3.14 16.66
N GLU A 516 -5.08 -4.39 16.49
CA GLU A 516 -5.34 -5.32 17.60
C GLU A 516 -4.07 -5.66 18.42
N SER A 517 -2.90 -5.71 17.77
CA SER A 517 -1.63 -6.08 18.41
C SER A 517 -0.43 -5.47 17.67
N GLY A 518 0.78 -5.90 18.04
CA GLY A 518 2.04 -5.40 17.49
C GLY A 518 2.50 -4.09 18.14
N ILE A 519 3.33 -3.35 17.41
CA ILE A 519 3.84 -2.02 17.79
C ILE A 519 3.24 -0.93 16.90
N ILE A 520 3.32 0.33 17.36
CA ILE A 520 3.15 1.48 16.49
C ILE A 520 4.44 1.62 15.68
N ASP A 521 4.36 1.46 14.36
CA ASP A 521 5.48 1.64 13.44
C ASP A 521 4.94 2.33 12.18
N VAL A 522 5.23 3.62 12.03
CA VAL A 522 4.66 4.44 10.96
C VAL A 522 5.74 5.18 10.18
N PHE A 523 5.65 5.14 8.86
CA PHE A 523 6.46 5.90 7.94
C PHE A 523 5.64 7.05 7.34
N LEU A 524 6.22 8.24 7.37
CA LEU A 524 5.62 9.49 6.93
C LEU A 524 6.36 9.94 5.68
N LEU A 525 5.70 9.81 4.54
CA LEU A 525 6.24 10.04 3.20
C LEU A 525 5.87 11.47 2.81
N THR A 526 6.85 12.36 2.67
CA THR A 526 6.56 13.81 2.65
C THR A 526 6.56 14.47 1.27
N GLY A 527 6.69 13.66 0.22
CA GLY A 527 6.58 14.10 -1.17
C GLY A 527 7.68 15.07 -1.60
N PRO A 528 7.37 16.19 -2.27
CA PRO A 528 6.04 16.83 -2.32
C PRO A 528 5.12 16.37 -3.47
N THR A 529 5.63 15.71 -4.52
CA THR A 529 4.78 15.29 -5.67
C THR A 529 4.23 13.86 -5.49
N PRO A 530 3.17 13.46 -6.22
CA PRO A 530 2.72 12.07 -6.26
C PRO A 530 3.86 11.09 -6.60
N SER A 531 4.67 11.44 -7.59
CA SER A 531 5.83 10.63 -8.03
C SER A 531 6.90 10.47 -6.95
N ASP A 532 7.10 11.47 -6.09
CA ASP A 532 8.05 11.38 -4.99
C ASP A 532 7.52 10.49 -3.86
N VAL A 533 6.23 10.61 -3.54
CA VAL A 533 5.56 9.75 -2.56
C VAL A 533 5.56 8.27 -3.01
N PHE A 534 5.34 7.98 -4.29
CA PHE A 534 5.46 6.61 -4.82
C PHE A 534 6.89 6.07 -4.73
N LYS A 535 7.91 6.89 -5.04
CA LYS A 535 9.33 6.51 -4.87
C LYS A 535 9.67 6.26 -3.40
N GLN A 536 9.22 7.13 -2.49
CA GLN A 536 9.39 6.99 -1.04
C GLN A 536 8.80 5.67 -0.53
N TYR A 537 7.58 5.32 -0.96
CA TYR A 537 6.95 4.05 -0.57
C TYR A 537 7.68 2.82 -1.16
N SER A 538 8.09 2.88 -2.42
CA SER A 538 8.81 1.78 -3.09
C SER A 538 10.25 1.58 -2.59
N TYR A 539 10.90 2.64 -2.10
CA TYR A 539 12.21 2.54 -1.43
C TYR A 539 12.11 1.67 -0.16
N LEU A 540 10.98 1.74 0.54
CA LEU A 540 10.69 0.89 1.69
C LEU A 540 10.28 -0.53 1.26
N THR A 541 9.22 -0.65 0.44
CA THR A 541 8.51 -1.93 0.21
C THR A 541 8.90 -2.68 -1.07
N GLY A 542 9.66 -2.05 -1.97
CA GLY A 542 10.04 -2.57 -3.28
C GLY A 542 9.16 -2.07 -4.41
N THR A 543 9.60 -2.28 -5.65
CA THR A 543 8.85 -1.95 -6.87
C THR A 543 8.05 -3.13 -7.39
N GLN A 544 7.14 -2.87 -8.33
CA GLN A 544 6.46 -3.93 -9.08
C GLN A 544 7.50 -4.84 -9.76
N ALA A 545 7.38 -6.15 -9.56
CA ALA A 545 8.21 -7.11 -10.29
C ALA A 545 7.92 -6.99 -11.79
N MET A 546 8.98 -6.91 -12.61
CA MET A 546 8.85 -6.88 -14.06
C MET A 546 8.14 -8.17 -14.52
N PRO A 547 6.93 -8.09 -15.10
CA PRO A 547 6.18 -9.27 -15.48
C PRO A 547 6.81 -9.96 -16.69
N PRO A 548 6.66 -11.29 -16.83
CA PRO A 548 6.87 -11.95 -18.11
C PRO A 548 5.76 -11.52 -19.09
N LEU A 549 6.12 -11.14 -20.32
CA LEU A 549 5.24 -10.46 -21.29
C LEU A 549 3.89 -11.18 -21.53
N PHE A 550 3.88 -12.51 -21.51
CA PHE A 550 2.66 -13.30 -21.70
C PHE A 550 1.58 -13.01 -20.65
N SER A 551 1.95 -12.63 -19.42
CA SER A 551 0.98 -12.38 -18.35
C SER A 551 0.25 -11.03 -18.51
N LEU A 552 0.66 -10.24 -19.51
CA LEU A 552 -0.05 -9.05 -19.95
C LEU A 552 -1.00 -9.34 -21.13
N GLY A 553 -1.01 -10.55 -21.68
CA GLY A 553 -1.98 -10.99 -22.70
C GLY A 553 -3.38 -11.22 -22.10
N TYR A 554 -4.26 -11.88 -22.87
CA TYR A 554 -5.56 -12.31 -22.36
C TYR A 554 -5.47 -13.69 -21.69
N HIS A 555 -6.13 -13.82 -20.54
CA HIS A 555 -6.19 -15.02 -19.71
C HIS A 555 -7.61 -15.60 -19.70
N GLN A 556 -7.77 -16.86 -20.13
CA GLN A 556 -9.06 -17.56 -20.09
C GLN A 556 -9.12 -18.54 -18.91
N CYS A 557 -10.15 -18.40 -18.08
CA CYS A 557 -10.43 -19.22 -16.90
C CYS A 557 -11.94 -19.50 -16.75
N ARG A 558 -12.28 -20.52 -15.97
CA ARG A 558 -13.57 -20.73 -15.29
C ARG A 558 -13.39 -21.83 -14.25
N TRP A 559 -14.32 -21.95 -13.30
CA TRP A 559 -14.49 -23.13 -12.47
C TRP A 559 -15.43 -24.14 -13.16
N ASN A 560 -15.02 -25.33 -13.58
CA ASN A 560 -13.70 -25.63 -14.13
C ASN A 560 -13.81 -25.90 -15.64
N TYR A 561 -12.66 -26.03 -16.32
CA TYR A 561 -12.58 -26.90 -17.50
C TYR A 561 -12.62 -28.37 -17.07
N LYS A 562 -13.45 -29.18 -17.74
CA LYS A 562 -13.82 -30.52 -17.26
C LYS A 562 -12.65 -31.50 -17.24
N ASP A 563 -11.86 -31.49 -18.31
CA ASP A 563 -10.82 -32.47 -18.64
C ASP A 563 -9.90 -31.94 -19.76
N GLU A 564 -8.93 -32.75 -20.18
CA GLU A 564 -8.03 -32.43 -21.31
C GLU A 564 -8.75 -32.20 -22.66
N HIS A 565 -9.93 -32.79 -22.87
CA HIS A 565 -10.68 -32.60 -24.12
C HIS A 565 -11.39 -31.26 -24.14
N ASP A 566 -11.96 -30.82 -23.01
CA ASP A 566 -12.54 -29.49 -22.83
C ASP A 566 -11.46 -28.40 -23.01
N VAL A 567 -10.29 -28.55 -22.38
CA VAL A 567 -9.15 -27.62 -22.57
C VAL A 567 -8.74 -27.53 -24.04
N LYS A 568 -8.64 -28.67 -24.73
CA LYS A 568 -8.31 -28.72 -26.17
C LYS A 568 -9.39 -28.09 -27.04
N ALA A 569 -10.68 -28.27 -26.71
CA ALA A 569 -11.78 -27.69 -27.45
C ALA A 569 -11.81 -26.16 -27.33
N VAL A 570 -11.54 -25.63 -26.12
CA VAL A 570 -11.45 -24.19 -25.90
C VAL A 570 -10.22 -23.60 -26.59
N ASP A 571 -9.04 -24.23 -26.48
CA ASP A 571 -7.82 -23.84 -27.22
C ASP A 571 -8.02 -23.86 -28.75
N ALA A 572 -8.88 -24.73 -29.27
CA ALA A 572 -9.28 -24.74 -30.68
C ALA A 572 -10.26 -23.61 -31.02
N GLY A 573 -11.26 -23.33 -30.17
CA GLY A 573 -12.24 -22.26 -30.40
C GLY A 573 -11.59 -20.87 -30.53
N PHE A 574 -10.59 -20.55 -29.71
CA PHE A 574 -9.81 -19.31 -29.87
C PHE A 574 -9.11 -19.22 -31.23
N ASP A 575 -8.59 -20.33 -31.75
CA ASP A 575 -7.95 -20.38 -33.07
C ASP A 575 -8.96 -20.32 -34.23
N GLU A 576 -10.16 -20.88 -34.04
CA GLU A 576 -11.27 -20.89 -35.01
C GLU A 576 -11.89 -19.50 -35.16
N HIS A 577 -12.06 -18.76 -34.06
CA HIS A 577 -12.64 -17.42 -34.04
C HIS A 577 -11.59 -16.28 -34.15
N ASP A 578 -10.30 -16.60 -34.38
CA ASP A 578 -9.17 -15.66 -34.45
C ASP A 578 -9.09 -14.67 -33.26
N ILE A 579 -9.30 -15.21 -32.05
CA ILE A 579 -9.22 -14.48 -30.78
C ILE A 579 -7.89 -14.85 -30.10
N PRO A 580 -6.96 -13.91 -29.87
CA PRO A 580 -5.67 -14.23 -29.26
C PRO A 580 -5.78 -14.40 -27.73
N TYR A 581 -5.07 -15.38 -27.18
CA TYR A 581 -4.95 -15.61 -25.74
C TYR A 581 -3.62 -16.31 -25.40
N ASP A 582 -3.08 -16.04 -24.20
CA ASP A 582 -1.77 -16.54 -23.76
C ASP A 582 -1.85 -17.64 -22.70
N VAL A 583 -2.85 -17.57 -21.81
CA VAL A 583 -2.95 -18.45 -20.64
C VAL A 583 -4.31 -19.11 -20.53
N MET A 584 -4.31 -20.45 -20.49
CA MET A 584 -5.45 -21.25 -20.05
C MET A 584 -5.29 -21.56 -18.56
N TRP A 585 -6.34 -21.39 -17.78
CA TRP A 585 -6.33 -21.63 -16.33
C TRP A 585 -7.06 -22.91 -15.96
N LEU A 586 -6.61 -23.58 -14.90
CA LEU A 586 -7.25 -24.76 -14.33
C LEU A 586 -7.52 -24.54 -12.84
N ASP A 587 -8.80 -24.42 -12.53
CA ASP A 587 -9.33 -24.31 -11.18
C ASP A 587 -9.18 -25.65 -10.41
N ILE A 588 -9.52 -25.65 -9.12
CA ILE A 588 -9.29 -26.71 -8.12
C ILE A 588 -9.75 -28.12 -8.53
N GLU A 589 -10.66 -28.23 -9.51
CA GLU A 589 -11.16 -29.50 -10.03
C GLU A 589 -10.14 -30.28 -10.87
N HIS A 590 -9.02 -29.69 -11.31
CA HIS A 590 -7.97 -30.46 -12.01
C HIS A 590 -7.20 -31.45 -11.11
N THR A 591 -7.34 -31.32 -9.78
CA THR A 591 -6.59 -32.07 -8.77
C THR A 591 -7.25 -33.41 -8.38
N GLU A 592 -6.45 -34.36 -7.86
CA GLU A 592 -6.93 -35.63 -7.31
C GLU A 592 -7.60 -35.42 -5.94
N GLY A 593 -8.87 -35.02 -5.96
CA GLY A 593 -9.68 -34.82 -4.74
C GLY A 593 -9.24 -33.61 -3.91
N LYS A 594 -8.95 -32.49 -4.56
CA LYS A 594 -8.53 -31.20 -3.93
C LYS A 594 -7.16 -31.24 -3.26
N ARG A 595 -6.34 -32.26 -3.57
CA ARG A 595 -4.92 -32.32 -3.19
C ARG A 595 -4.09 -31.51 -4.18
N TYR A 596 -3.59 -30.34 -3.77
CA TYR A 596 -2.67 -29.55 -4.60
C TYR A 596 -1.42 -30.34 -5.00
N PHE A 597 -0.76 -29.92 -6.09
CA PHE A 597 0.37 -30.64 -6.71
C PHE A 597 0.04 -32.04 -7.28
N THR A 598 -1.24 -32.42 -7.38
CA THR A 598 -1.71 -33.65 -8.03
C THR A 598 -2.58 -33.36 -9.26
N TRP A 599 -2.79 -34.37 -10.09
CA TRP A 599 -3.70 -34.32 -11.23
C TRP A 599 -4.76 -35.43 -11.09
N ASP A 600 -6.01 -35.11 -11.37
CA ASP A 600 -7.07 -36.12 -11.46
C ASP A 600 -6.78 -37.08 -12.62
N LYS A 601 -6.47 -38.34 -12.29
CA LYS A 601 -6.02 -39.35 -13.27
C LYS A 601 -7.08 -39.76 -14.30
N LYS A 602 -8.36 -39.38 -14.12
CA LYS A 602 -9.44 -39.65 -15.08
C LYS A 602 -9.68 -38.45 -16.00
N ARG A 603 -9.67 -37.23 -15.45
CA ARG A 603 -9.91 -35.97 -16.19
C ARG A 603 -8.64 -35.43 -16.87
N PHE A 604 -7.50 -35.61 -16.23
CA PHE A 604 -6.18 -35.17 -16.70
C PHE A 604 -5.15 -36.32 -16.63
N PRO A 605 -5.31 -37.39 -17.44
CA PRO A 605 -4.41 -38.55 -17.47
C PRO A 605 -3.02 -38.27 -18.08
N ASN A 606 -2.89 -37.27 -18.96
CA ASN A 606 -1.68 -36.93 -19.71
C ASN A 606 -1.37 -35.42 -19.64
N PRO A 607 -1.25 -34.80 -18.45
CA PRO A 607 -1.18 -33.36 -18.32
C PRO A 607 0.05 -32.77 -19.02
N LYS A 608 1.17 -33.52 -19.10
CA LYS A 608 2.36 -33.12 -19.88
C LYS A 608 2.01 -32.90 -21.36
N ARG A 609 1.29 -33.84 -21.98
CA ARG A 609 0.88 -33.76 -23.39
C ARG A 609 -0.06 -32.59 -23.65
N MET A 610 -1.03 -32.34 -22.77
CA MET A 610 -1.90 -31.17 -22.83
C MET A 610 -1.08 -29.86 -22.84
N GLN A 611 -0.06 -29.79 -21.99
CA GLN A 611 0.80 -28.61 -21.85
C GLN A 611 1.82 -28.47 -22.99
N GLU A 612 2.25 -29.57 -23.62
CA GLU A 612 3.03 -29.59 -24.86
C GLU A 612 2.22 -29.11 -26.07
N LEU A 613 0.92 -29.43 -26.13
CA LEU A 613 0.01 -28.93 -27.16
C LEU A 613 -0.19 -27.42 -27.07
N LEU A 614 -0.39 -26.87 -25.86
CA LEU A 614 -0.40 -25.42 -25.64
C LEU A 614 0.94 -24.77 -26.02
N ARG A 615 2.07 -25.39 -25.64
CA ARG A 615 3.42 -24.93 -25.98
C ARG A 615 3.66 -24.88 -27.50
N SER A 616 3.16 -25.85 -28.26
CA SER A 616 3.35 -25.87 -29.73
C SER A 616 2.67 -24.70 -30.44
N LYS A 617 1.60 -24.15 -29.86
CA LYS A 617 0.92 -22.91 -30.27
C LYS A 617 1.51 -21.63 -29.63
N LYS A 618 2.69 -21.73 -29.01
CA LYS A 618 3.35 -20.65 -28.26
C LYS A 618 2.50 -20.08 -27.11
N ARG A 619 1.71 -20.93 -26.45
CA ARG A 619 1.00 -20.65 -25.17
C ARG A 619 1.74 -21.34 -24.01
N LYS A 620 1.33 -21.12 -22.76
CA LYS A 620 2.08 -21.54 -21.54
C LYS A 620 1.66 -22.92 -20.97
N GLY A 621 2.55 -23.63 -20.25
CA GLY A 621 2.37 -25.01 -19.72
C GLY A 621 3.63 -25.75 -19.13
N SER A 622 3.43 -26.73 -18.24
CA SER A 622 4.36 -27.40 -17.28
C SER A 622 5.80 -26.94 -17.13
N THR A 623 6.79 -27.68 -17.67
CA THR A 623 8.11 -27.81 -17.00
C THR A 623 8.80 -26.49 -16.64
N ASP A 624 8.78 -25.53 -17.56
CA ASP A 624 9.28 -24.17 -17.34
C ASP A 624 8.16 -23.12 -17.41
N ILE A 625 7.01 -23.47 -17.96
CA ILE A 625 5.95 -22.53 -18.35
C ILE A 625 4.56 -22.82 -17.72
N LEU A 626 4.42 -23.70 -16.72
CA LEU A 626 3.27 -23.67 -15.81
C LEU A 626 3.55 -22.67 -14.69
N TYR A 627 2.61 -21.76 -14.53
CA TYR A 627 2.60 -20.70 -13.53
C TYR A 627 1.46 -20.94 -12.55
N ILE A 628 1.44 -20.23 -11.43
CA ILE A 628 0.65 -20.63 -10.25
C ILE A 628 -0.40 -19.58 -9.90
N TRP A 629 -1.54 -20.09 -9.46
CA TRP A 629 -2.56 -19.33 -8.76
C TRP A 629 -2.46 -19.67 -7.26
N ASN A 630 -2.32 -18.66 -6.42
CA ASN A 630 -2.62 -18.76 -5.00
C ASN A 630 -4.00 -18.17 -4.76
N ASP A 631 -4.89 -19.02 -4.28
CA ASP A 631 -6.26 -18.69 -3.91
C ASP A 631 -6.50 -19.20 -2.48
N MET A 632 -7.58 -18.75 -1.86
CA MET A 632 -7.97 -19.14 -0.49
C MET A 632 -6.90 -18.81 0.58
N ASN A 633 -6.00 -17.87 0.29
CA ASN A 633 -4.78 -17.61 1.04
C ASN A 633 -4.88 -16.45 2.06
N GLU A 634 -6.11 -16.12 2.46
CA GLU A 634 -6.40 -15.17 3.55
C GLU A 634 -5.77 -15.55 4.90
N PRO A 635 -5.83 -16.81 5.43
CA PRO A 635 -6.35 -18.05 4.85
C PRO A 635 -7.87 -18.21 4.97
N SER A 636 -8.51 -18.77 3.95
CA SER A 636 -9.93 -19.14 4.01
C SER A 636 -10.11 -20.47 4.75
N VAL A 637 -10.99 -20.48 5.74
CA VAL A 637 -11.34 -21.62 6.59
C VAL A 637 -12.86 -21.65 6.75
N PHE A 638 -13.56 -22.43 5.92
CA PHE A 638 -15.03 -22.46 5.86
C PHE A 638 -15.78 -22.79 7.17
N ARG A 639 -15.07 -23.30 8.19
CA ARG A 639 -15.60 -23.57 9.54
C ARG A 639 -14.86 -22.80 10.64
N GLY A 640 -14.18 -21.71 10.29
CA GLY A 640 -13.52 -20.80 11.21
C GLY A 640 -14.36 -19.55 11.48
N PRO A 641 -13.96 -18.72 12.47
CA PRO A 641 -14.57 -17.41 12.69
C PRO A 641 -14.37 -16.54 11.45
N GLU A 642 -15.44 -15.87 10.99
CA GLU A 642 -15.38 -14.97 9.82
C GLU A 642 -14.84 -15.63 8.54
N LEU A 643 -14.96 -16.97 8.43
CA LEU A 643 -14.36 -17.78 7.37
C LEU A 643 -12.83 -17.74 7.30
N THR A 644 -12.14 -17.41 8.39
CA THR A 644 -10.67 -17.46 8.49
C THR A 644 -10.18 -18.21 9.73
N MET A 645 -8.87 -18.26 9.95
CA MET A 645 -8.24 -18.98 11.05
C MET A 645 -8.55 -18.33 12.41
N GLN A 646 -8.56 -19.13 13.48
CA GLN A 646 -8.75 -18.63 14.84
C GLN A 646 -7.57 -17.74 15.26
N LYS A 647 -7.87 -16.62 15.93
CA LYS A 647 -6.87 -15.58 16.29
C LYS A 647 -5.74 -16.07 17.18
N ASN A 648 -6.03 -17.02 18.08
CA ASN A 648 -5.09 -17.65 18.99
C ASN A 648 -4.35 -18.88 18.39
N ALA A 649 -4.50 -19.18 17.10
CA ALA A 649 -3.71 -20.23 16.45
C ALA A 649 -2.23 -19.82 16.39
N ILE A 650 -1.31 -20.74 16.73
CA ILE A 650 0.11 -20.42 16.89
C ILE A 650 0.91 -20.67 15.61
N HIS A 651 1.75 -19.70 15.26
CA HIS A 651 2.65 -19.68 14.10
C HIS A 651 4.12 -19.84 14.49
N HIS A 652 5.00 -19.90 13.48
CA HIS A 652 6.45 -19.90 13.68
C HIS A 652 6.89 -18.71 14.54
N GLY A 653 7.80 -18.94 15.48
CA GLY A 653 8.23 -17.93 16.46
C GLY A 653 7.32 -17.77 17.69
N ASN A 654 6.29 -18.61 17.84
CA ASN A 654 5.30 -18.55 18.93
C ASN A 654 4.44 -17.27 18.95
N TRP A 655 4.19 -16.72 17.76
CA TRP A 655 3.21 -15.65 17.52
C TRP A 655 1.82 -16.25 17.35
N GLU A 656 0.77 -15.55 17.76
CA GLU A 656 -0.59 -15.95 17.42
C GLU A 656 -0.91 -15.51 15.98
N HIS A 657 -2.05 -15.96 15.46
CA HIS A 657 -2.51 -15.57 14.14
C HIS A 657 -2.89 -14.08 14.10
N ARG A 658 -3.38 -13.53 15.22
CA ARG A 658 -3.81 -12.13 15.31
C ARG A 658 -2.70 -11.13 15.01
N GLU A 659 -1.43 -11.43 15.33
CA GLU A 659 -0.32 -10.51 15.08
C GLU A 659 0.09 -10.41 13.60
N LEU A 660 -0.19 -11.45 12.79
CA LEU A 660 0.37 -11.60 11.45
C LEU A 660 -0.64 -11.99 10.35
N HIS A 661 -1.94 -12.00 10.67
CA HIS A 661 -3.00 -12.44 9.77
C HIS A 661 -2.89 -11.81 8.36
N ASN A 662 -2.76 -10.47 8.27
CA ASN A 662 -2.75 -9.77 6.98
C ASN A 662 -1.51 -10.06 6.11
N ILE A 663 -0.41 -10.59 6.67
CA ILE A 663 0.80 -10.99 5.91
C ILE A 663 0.83 -12.48 5.55
N TYR A 664 -0.16 -13.28 5.98
CA TYR A 664 -0.18 -14.71 5.67
C TYR A 664 -0.21 -14.98 4.15
N GLY A 665 -1.09 -14.29 3.42
CA GLY A 665 -1.20 -14.43 1.95
C GLY A 665 0.04 -13.93 1.21
N PHE A 666 0.66 -12.85 1.71
CA PHE A 666 1.94 -12.32 1.21
C PHE A 666 3.03 -13.39 1.25
N TYR A 667 3.17 -14.13 2.36
CA TYR A 667 4.16 -15.20 2.48
C TYR A 667 3.89 -16.38 1.54
N GLN A 668 2.62 -16.76 1.34
CA GLN A 668 2.28 -17.82 0.38
C GLN A 668 2.61 -17.41 -1.08
N GLN A 669 2.35 -16.15 -1.44
CA GLN A 669 2.70 -15.60 -2.75
C GLN A 669 4.22 -15.56 -2.94
N MET A 670 4.96 -15.08 -1.93
CA MET A 670 6.43 -15.02 -1.91
C MET A 670 7.04 -16.41 -2.12
N ALA A 671 6.67 -17.38 -1.28
CA ALA A 671 7.18 -18.75 -1.37
C ALA A 671 6.84 -19.42 -2.73
N THR A 672 5.67 -19.13 -3.29
CA THR A 672 5.29 -19.63 -4.62
C THR A 672 6.12 -18.99 -5.74
N ALA A 673 6.36 -17.68 -5.68
CA ALA A 673 7.20 -16.96 -6.64
C ALA A 673 8.66 -17.45 -6.57
N GLU A 674 9.21 -17.60 -5.37
CA GLU A 674 10.52 -18.19 -5.14
C GLU A 674 10.61 -19.63 -5.67
N GLY A 675 9.59 -20.47 -5.44
CA GLY A 675 9.54 -21.83 -5.99
C GLY A 675 9.62 -21.87 -7.51
N LEU A 676 8.98 -20.94 -8.22
CA LEU A 676 9.07 -20.80 -9.68
C LEU A 676 10.48 -20.34 -10.12
N ILE A 677 11.08 -19.39 -9.40
CA ILE A 677 12.45 -18.94 -9.66
C ILE A 677 13.44 -20.10 -9.45
N GLN A 678 13.32 -20.83 -8.33
CA GLN A 678 14.17 -21.99 -8.00
C GLN A 678 14.02 -23.12 -9.02
N ARG A 679 12.80 -23.44 -9.49
CA ARG A 679 12.55 -24.42 -10.56
C ARG A 679 13.39 -24.14 -11.81
N SER A 680 13.49 -22.88 -12.21
CA SER A 680 14.27 -22.45 -13.39
C SER A 680 15.77 -22.25 -13.11
N LYS A 681 16.23 -22.45 -11.87
CA LYS A 681 17.57 -22.11 -11.38
C LYS A 681 17.91 -20.61 -11.53
N GLY A 682 16.96 -19.74 -11.20
CA GLY A 682 17.13 -18.28 -11.25
C GLY A 682 17.08 -17.67 -12.64
N LYS A 683 16.53 -18.39 -13.64
CA LYS A 683 16.51 -17.93 -15.04
C LYS A 683 15.21 -17.22 -15.41
N GLU A 684 14.07 -17.78 -15.03
CA GLU A 684 12.74 -17.35 -15.47
C GLU A 684 12.07 -16.44 -14.44
N ARG A 685 11.43 -15.36 -14.92
CA ARG A 685 10.57 -14.51 -14.07
C ARG A 685 9.35 -15.32 -13.62
N PRO A 686 8.94 -15.22 -12.34
CA PRO A 686 7.72 -15.85 -11.88
C PRO A 686 6.49 -15.13 -12.46
N PHE A 687 5.37 -15.85 -12.49
CA PHE A 687 4.04 -15.26 -12.52
C PHE A 687 3.20 -16.00 -11.49
N VAL A 688 2.73 -15.25 -10.49
CA VAL A 688 1.85 -15.75 -9.43
C VAL A 688 0.70 -14.76 -9.29
N LEU A 689 -0.52 -15.24 -9.46
CA LEU A 689 -1.71 -14.49 -9.08
C LEU A 689 -2.05 -14.83 -7.63
N THR A 690 -2.32 -13.83 -6.79
CA THR A 690 -2.73 -14.02 -5.39
C THR A 690 -4.08 -13.36 -5.10
N ARG A 691 -4.88 -13.93 -4.19
CA ARG A 691 -6.13 -13.31 -3.70
C ARG A 691 -5.84 -12.42 -2.49
N SER A 692 -5.20 -12.99 -1.47
CA SER A 692 -4.71 -12.29 -0.29
C SER A 692 -3.31 -11.72 -0.51
N PHE A 693 -3.10 -10.49 -0.06
CA PHE A 693 -1.87 -9.72 -0.25
C PHE A 693 -1.65 -8.71 0.88
N PHE A 694 -0.41 -8.22 0.98
CA PHE A 694 -0.01 -7.15 1.89
C PHE A 694 0.89 -6.11 1.18
N ALA A 695 1.26 -5.04 1.88
CA ALA A 695 2.35 -4.16 1.47
C ALA A 695 3.60 -4.98 1.08
N GLY A 696 4.12 -4.76 -0.13
CA GLY A 696 5.25 -5.52 -0.68
C GLY A 696 4.86 -6.67 -1.62
N SER A 697 3.58 -7.07 -1.71
CA SER A 697 3.14 -8.14 -2.66
C SER A 697 3.40 -7.81 -4.13
N GLN A 698 3.59 -6.53 -4.50
CA GLN A 698 4.02 -6.13 -5.84
C GLN A 698 5.33 -6.79 -6.29
N LYS A 699 6.17 -7.24 -5.34
CA LYS A 699 7.43 -7.95 -5.59
C LYS A 699 7.24 -9.36 -6.20
N TYR A 700 6.04 -9.94 -6.14
CA TYR A 700 5.85 -11.38 -6.39
C TYR A 700 4.85 -11.75 -7.49
N GLY A 701 4.06 -10.80 -8.01
CA GLY A 701 3.22 -11.05 -9.17
C GLY A 701 2.02 -10.11 -9.30
N ALA A 702 0.85 -10.70 -9.52
CA ALA A 702 -0.42 -10.02 -9.75
C ALA A 702 -1.42 -10.25 -8.61
N VAL A 703 -2.40 -9.36 -8.49
CA VAL A 703 -3.60 -9.52 -7.65
C VAL A 703 -4.85 -9.44 -8.53
N TRP A 704 -5.97 -9.98 -8.07
CA TRP A 704 -7.28 -9.65 -8.63
C TRP A 704 -8.30 -9.33 -7.53
N THR A 705 -9.41 -8.69 -7.89
CA THR A 705 -10.37 -8.18 -6.89
C THR A 705 -11.22 -9.26 -6.20
N GLY A 706 -10.99 -10.55 -6.46
CA GLY A 706 -11.76 -11.67 -5.90
C GLY A 706 -13.14 -11.86 -6.55
N ASP A 707 -14.09 -12.35 -5.75
CA ASP A 707 -15.32 -13.00 -6.22
C ASP A 707 -16.44 -11.98 -6.51
N ASN A 708 -16.25 -11.20 -7.56
CA ASN A 708 -17.19 -10.17 -8.03
C ASN A 708 -18.45 -10.74 -8.71
N THR A 709 -19.48 -9.91 -8.90
CA THR A 709 -20.77 -10.33 -9.49
C THR A 709 -20.94 -9.84 -10.92
N ALA A 710 -21.66 -10.59 -11.76
CA ALA A 710 -21.95 -10.31 -13.17
C ALA A 710 -22.99 -9.18 -13.37
N GLU A 711 -22.70 -8.00 -12.84
CA GLU A 711 -23.55 -6.81 -12.86
C GLU A 711 -22.78 -5.55 -13.30
N TRP A 712 -23.50 -4.58 -13.87
CA TRP A 712 -22.97 -3.28 -14.30
C TRP A 712 -22.31 -2.49 -13.16
N SER A 713 -22.88 -2.58 -11.96
CA SER A 713 -22.37 -1.98 -10.73
C SER A 713 -20.98 -2.50 -10.36
N TYR A 714 -20.69 -3.78 -10.58
CA TYR A 714 -19.38 -4.39 -10.34
C TYR A 714 -18.38 -4.14 -11.47
N LEU A 715 -18.85 -3.99 -12.72
CA LEU A 715 -18.03 -3.45 -13.80
C LEU A 715 -17.57 -2.03 -13.44
N LYS A 716 -18.48 -1.18 -12.98
CA LYS A 716 -18.19 0.21 -12.58
C LYS A 716 -17.23 0.29 -11.38
N ILE A 717 -17.51 -0.40 -10.28
CA ILE A 717 -16.66 -0.39 -9.07
C ILE A 717 -15.26 -0.95 -9.32
N SER A 718 -15.05 -1.75 -10.38
CA SER A 718 -13.72 -2.26 -10.71
C SER A 718 -12.72 -1.14 -10.98
N ILE A 719 -13.15 0.01 -11.51
CA ILE A 719 -12.25 1.13 -11.82
C ILE A 719 -11.64 1.75 -10.55
N PRO A 720 -12.42 2.28 -9.56
CA PRO A 720 -11.85 2.83 -8.33
C PRO A 720 -11.04 1.80 -7.53
N MET A 721 -11.48 0.54 -7.46
CA MET A 721 -10.72 -0.53 -6.78
C MET A 721 -9.31 -0.71 -7.38
N LEU A 722 -9.21 -0.73 -8.71
CA LEU A 722 -7.93 -0.91 -9.41
C LEU A 722 -7.05 0.33 -9.35
N LEU A 723 -7.64 1.53 -9.39
CA LEU A 723 -6.93 2.80 -9.17
C LEU A 723 -6.28 2.85 -7.79
N THR A 724 -7.04 2.52 -6.73
CA THR A 724 -6.56 2.48 -5.35
C THR A 724 -5.42 1.45 -5.17
N LEU A 725 -5.52 0.27 -5.78
CA LEU A 725 -4.42 -0.72 -5.80
C LEU A 725 -3.18 -0.20 -6.53
N SER A 726 -3.34 0.45 -7.69
CA SER A 726 -2.19 0.94 -8.48
C SER A 726 -1.39 2.01 -7.75
N VAL A 727 -2.05 3.02 -7.14
CA VAL A 727 -1.36 4.11 -6.42
C VAL A 727 -0.74 3.67 -5.08
N THR A 728 -1.21 2.56 -4.51
CA THR A 728 -0.59 1.91 -3.33
C THR A 728 0.50 0.89 -3.69
N GLY A 729 0.96 0.89 -4.95
CA GLY A 729 2.12 0.13 -5.43
C GLY A 729 1.78 -1.21 -6.08
N ILE A 730 0.56 -1.71 -5.94
CA ILE A 730 0.09 -2.96 -6.56
C ILE A 730 -0.39 -2.67 -8.00
N SER A 731 0.56 -2.35 -8.89
CA SER A 731 0.24 -1.99 -10.27
C SER A 731 -0.27 -3.15 -11.15
N PHE A 732 0.03 -4.40 -10.80
CA PHE A 732 -0.45 -5.57 -11.53
C PHE A 732 -1.78 -6.10 -10.97
N CYS A 733 -2.83 -5.29 -11.10
CA CYS A 733 -4.18 -5.56 -10.58
C CYS A 733 -5.21 -5.76 -11.71
N GLY A 734 -6.30 -6.48 -11.44
CA GLY A 734 -7.43 -6.67 -12.37
C GLY A 734 -8.70 -7.19 -11.69
N ALA A 735 -9.82 -7.19 -12.41
CA ALA A 735 -11.09 -7.77 -11.96
C ALA A 735 -11.54 -8.87 -12.93
N ASP A 736 -12.33 -9.83 -12.47
CA ASP A 736 -12.76 -10.95 -13.32
C ASP A 736 -13.79 -10.51 -14.37
N VAL A 737 -13.41 -10.65 -15.63
CA VAL A 737 -14.17 -10.17 -16.79
C VAL A 737 -15.45 -10.99 -16.96
N GLY A 738 -16.58 -10.29 -16.97
CA GLY A 738 -17.93 -10.84 -17.00
C GLY A 738 -18.50 -11.22 -15.63
N GLY A 739 -17.79 -10.96 -14.53
CA GLY A 739 -18.23 -11.21 -13.15
C GLY A 739 -18.24 -12.67 -12.73
N PHE A 740 -17.53 -13.02 -11.66
CA PHE A 740 -17.39 -14.40 -11.18
C PHE A 740 -18.74 -15.06 -10.87
N ILE A 741 -19.62 -14.36 -10.15
CA ILE A 741 -20.95 -14.84 -9.74
C ILE A 741 -22.02 -14.41 -10.75
N GLY A 742 -22.95 -15.31 -11.08
CA GLY A 742 -24.07 -15.01 -11.99
C GLY A 742 -23.75 -15.22 -13.47
N ASN A 743 -24.63 -14.74 -14.35
CA ASN A 743 -24.47 -14.86 -15.80
C ASN A 743 -24.68 -13.47 -16.43
N PRO A 744 -23.66 -12.86 -17.04
CA PRO A 744 -23.79 -11.55 -17.67
C PRO A 744 -24.63 -11.65 -18.95
N GLU A 745 -25.44 -10.63 -19.20
CA GLU A 745 -26.04 -10.41 -20.51
C GLU A 745 -24.97 -10.06 -21.56
N ALA A 746 -25.26 -10.29 -22.84
CA ALA A 746 -24.28 -10.12 -23.92
C ALA A 746 -23.66 -8.71 -23.98
N GLU A 747 -24.48 -7.67 -23.77
CA GLU A 747 -24.03 -6.27 -23.71
C GLU A 747 -23.02 -6.04 -22.58
N LEU A 748 -23.35 -6.47 -21.35
CA LEU A 748 -22.48 -6.35 -20.19
C LEU A 748 -21.16 -7.10 -20.42
N LEU A 749 -21.22 -8.29 -21.01
CA LEU A 749 -20.00 -9.06 -21.31
C LEU A 749 -19.10 -8.32 -22.30
N VAL A 750 -19.64 -7.77 -23.40
CA VAL A 750 -18.87 -6.94 -24.35
C VAL A 750 -18.23 -5.75 -23.64
N ARG A 751 -19.00 -4.98 -22.86
CA ARG A 751 -18.48 -3.82 -22.12
C ARG A 751 -17.39 -4.21 -21.12
N TRP A 752 -17.50 -5.37 -20.48
CA TRP A 752 -16.48 -5.87 -19.57
C TRP A 752 -15.18 -6.28 -20.30
N TYR A 753 -15.27 -6.89 -21.49
CA TYR A 753 -14.07 -7.15 -22.31
C TYR A 753 -13.41 -5.85 -22.78
N GLN A 754 -14.20 -4.81 -23.11
CA GLN A 754 -13.69 -3.48 -23.46
C GLN A 754 -12.97 -2.80 -22.30
N ALA A 755 -13.54 -2.82 -21.09
CA ALA A 755 -12.87 -2.31 -19.89
C ALA A 755 -11.62 -3.13 -19.52
N GLY A 756 -11.74 -4.46 -19.49
CA GLY A 756 -10.66 -5.37 -19.11
C GLY A 756 -9.46 -5.34 -20.06
N ALA A 757 -9.68 -5.12 -21.35
CA ALA A 757 -8.62 -4.90 -22.33
C ALA A 757 -7.69 -3.72 -21.94
N TYR A 758 -8.25 -2.73 -21.24
CA TYR A 758 -7.56 -1.55 -20.74
C TYR A 758 -7.15 -1.60 -19.24
N GLN A 759 -7.33 -2.74 -18.55
CA GLN A 759 -6.92 -2.94 -17.15
C GLN A 759 -5.63 -3.80 -17.05
N PRO A 760 -4.76 -3.60 -16.03
CA PRO A 760 -3.41 -4.22 -16.02
C PRO A 760 -3.40 -5.76 -16.11
N PHE A 761 -4.18 -6.45 -15.28
CA PHE A 761 -4.40 -7.90 -15.35
C PHE A 761 -5.74 -8.22 -16.01
N PHE A 762 -5.74 -9.01 -17.09
CA PHE A 762 -6.89 -9.21 -17.96
C PHE A 762 -7.31 -10.69 -18.04
N ARG A 763 -8.24 -11.10 -17.15
CA ARG A 763 -8.74 -12.48 -17.03
C ARG A 763 -10.25 -12.56 -17.16
N GLY A 764 -10.75 -13.43 -18.04
CA GLY A 764 -12.13 -13.93 -17.97
C GLY A 764 -12.20 -15.11 -17.01
N HIS A 765 -13.06 -15.05 -15.99
CA HIS A 765 -13.26 -16.13 -15.01
C HIS A 765 -14.71 -16.13 -14.51
N ALA A 766 -15.22 -17.30 -14.09
CA ALA A 766 -16.62 -17.55 -13.75
C ALA A 766 -16.76 -18.72 -12.76
N THR A 767 -17.71 -18.63 -11.82
CA THR A 767 -17.96 -19.66 -10.80
C THR A 767 -18.60 -20.94 -11.37
N LYS A 768 -18.61 -22.00 -10.56
CA LYS A 768 -18.93 -23.38 -10.96
C LYS A 768 -20.28 -23.54 -11.67
N ASN A 769 -21.30 -22.87 -11.16
CA ASN A 769 -22.69 -23.04 -11.58
C ASN A 769 -23.11 -22.08 -12.71
N THR A 770 -22.17 -21.33 -13.29
CA THR A 770 -22.41 -20.42 -14.42
C THR A 770 -22.53 -21.19 -15.74
N LYS A 771 -23.27 -20.61 -16.70
CA LYS A 771 -23.22 -21.01 -18.10
C LYS A 771 -21.78 -20.87 -18.63
N ARG A 772 -21.45 -21.63 -19.67
CA ARG A 772 -20.21 -21.41 -20.43
C ARG A 772 -20.28 -20.04 -21.11
N ARG A 773 -19.18 -19.30 -21.03
CA ARG A 773 -19.08 -17.92 -21.55
C ARG A 773 -17.69 -17.59 -22.09
N GLU A 774 -17.08 -18.56 -22.74
CA GLU A 774 -16.01 -18.31 -23.71
C GLU A 774 -16.51 -17.30 -24.78
N PRO A 775 -15.65 -16.40 -25.29
CA PRO A 775 -16.06 -15.24 -26.09
C PRO A 775 -17.06 -15.47 -27.24
N TRP A 776 -16.95 -16.62 -27.91
CA TRP A 776 -17.73 -16.96 -29.11
C TRP A 776 -19.16 -17.46 -28.84
N LEU A 777 -19.57 -17.60 -27.58
CA LEU A 777 -20.87 -18.18 -27.21
C LEU A 777 -22.05 -17.19 -27.24
N PHE A 778 -21.81 -15.92 -27.64
CA PHE A 778 -22.81 -14.83 -27.62
C PHE A 778 -23.25 -14.37 -29.01
N GLY A 779 -23.00 -15.17 -30.05
CA GLY A 779 -23.33 -14.85 -31.45
C GLY A 779 -22.29 -13.97 -32.13
N GLU A 780 -22.35 -13.92 -33.47
CA GLU A 780 -21.27 -13.38 -34.31
C GLU A 780 -20.92 -11.91 -34.01
N GLU A 781 -21.93 -11.06 -33.79
CA GLU A 781 -21.72 -9.63 -33.49
C GLU A 781 -20.93 -9.44 -32.19
N HIS A 782 -21.43 -9.96 -31.06
CA HIS A 782 -20.74 -9.85 -29.77
C HIS A 782 -19.37 -10.53 -29.79
N THR A 783 -19.23 -11.63 -30.52
CA THR A 783 -17.94 -12.33 -30.72
C THR A 783 -16.92 -11.42 -31.39
N ARG A 784 -17.31 -10.73 -32.48
CA ARG A 784 -16.47 -9.75 -33.18
C ARG A 784 -16.06 -8.59 -32.25
N LEU A 785 -16.99 -8.07 -31.45
CA LEU A 785 -16.72 -6.95 -30.55
C LEU A 785 -15.75 -7.32 -29.42
N ILE A 786 -15.89 -8.53 -28.87
CA ILE A 786 -14.94 -9.06 -27.88
C ILE A 786 -13.58 -9.35 -28.52
N GLN A 787 -13.57 -9.92 -29.72
CA GLN A 787 -12.35 -10.14 -30.52
C GLN A 787 -11.61 -8.81 -30.76
N GLU A 788 -12.31 -7.75 -31.17
CA GLU A 788 -11.73 -6.42 -31.41
C GLU A 788 -11.10 -5.84 -30.14
N ALA A 789 -11.81 -5.84 -29.00
CA ALA A 789 -11.26 -5.38 -27.72
C ALA A 789 -10.01 -6.18 -27.28
N ILE A 790 -10.03 -7.51 -27.43
CA ILE A 790 -8.87 -8.34 -27.14
C ILE A 790 -7.71 -8.01 -28.10
N ARG A 791 -7.95 -7.88 -29.41
CA ARG A 791 -6.90 -7.54 -30.39
C ARG A 791 -6.31 -6.16 -30.15
N GLU A 792 -7.11 -5.19 -29.71
CA GLU A 792 -6.68 -3.84 -29.32
C GLU A 792 -5.71 -3.89 -28.11
N ARG A 793 -6.00 -4.73 -27.10
CA ARG A 793 -5.04 -5.06 -26.03
C ARG A 793 -3.74 -5.66 -26.56
N TYR A 794 -3.80 -6.64 -27.48
CA TYR A 794 -2.59 -7.23 -28.06
C TYR A 794 -1.78 -6.22 -28.91
N ALA A 795 -2.43 -5.27 -29.58
CA ALA A 795 -1.76 -4.17 -30.27
C ALA A 795 -0.98 -3.27 -29.30
N LEU A 796 -1.57 -2.97 -28.14
CA LEU A 796 -1.00 -2.10 -27.10
C LEU A 796 0.03 -2.79 -26.18
N LEU A 797 0.28 -4.10 -26.32
CA LEU A 797 1.27 -4.83 -25.49
C LEU A 797 2.66 -4.15 -25.38
N PRO A 798 3.22 -3.51 -26.43
CA PRO A 798 4.50 -2.81 -26.30
C PRO A 798 4.43 -1.60 -25.36
N TYR A 799 3.30 -0.89 -25.36
CA TYR A 799 3.06 0.21 -24.44
C TYR A 799 2.88 -0.32 -23.01
N TRP A 800 2.01 -1.32 -22.82
CA TRP A 800 1.84 -2.01 -21.53
C TRP A 800 3.17 -2.48 -20.94
N TYR A 801 4.01 -3.13 -21.74
CA TYR A 801 5.31 -3.64 -21.28
C TYR A 801 6.27 -2.51 -20.86
N SER A 802 6.22 -1.37 -21.56
CA SER A 802 7.00 -0.18 -21.23
C SER A 802 6.50 0.53 -19.96
N LEU A 803 5.18 0.51 -19.71
CA LEU A 803 4.61 0.98 -18.44
C LEU A 803 5.00 0.08 -17.27
N PHE A 804 4.96 -1.25 -17.45
CA PHE A 804 5.42 -2.18 -16.42
C PHE A 804 6.92 -2.07 -16.13
N TYR A 805 7.75 -1.79 -17.15
CA TYR A 805 9.15 -1.42 -16.92
C TYR A 805 9.28 -0.12 -16.11
N SER A 806 8.46 0.88 -16.41
CA SER A 806 8.41 2.14 -15.64
C SER A 806 7.97 1.95 -14.18
N ALA A 807 7.01 1.06 -13.93
CA ALA A 807 6.61 0.66 -12.57
C ALA A 807 7.76 -0.09 -11.85
N HIS A 808 8.50 -0.92 -12.58
CA HIS A 808 9.62 -1.69 -12.05
C HIS A 808 10.86 -0.83 -11.70
N VAL A 809 11.23 0.16 -12.52
CA VAL A 809 12.47 0.94 -12.33
C VAL A 809 12.27 2.35 -11.77
N ALA A 810 11.06 2.92 -11.90
CA ALA A 810 10.77 4.31 -11.52
C ALA A 810 9.52 4.44 -10.62
N SER A 811 8.91 3.33 -10.20
CA SER A 811 7.79 3.29 -9.25
C SER A 811 6.55 4.07 -9.70
N GLN A 812 6.37 4.25 -11.00
CA GLN A 812 5.20 4.94 -11.55
C GLN A 812 4.05 3.93 -11.70
N PRO A 813 2.83 4.21 -11.20
CA PRO A 813 1.69 3.34 -11.42
C PRO A 813 1.42 3.12 -12.91
N VAL A 814 0.92 1.94 -13.28
CA VAL A 814 0.58 1.62 -14.68
C VAL A 814 -0.77 2.24 -15.07
N MET A 815 -1.77 2.06 -14.21
CA MET A 815 -3.10 2.67 -14.29
C MET A 815 -3.15 3.80 -13.26
N ARG A 816 -3.51 5.01 -13.68
CA ARG A 816 -3.37 6.24 -12.90
C ARG A 816 -4.70 6.99 -12.81
N PRO A 817 -5.13 7.44 -11.62
CA PRO A 817 -6.20 8.42 -11.51
C PRO A 817 -5.68 9.76 -12.07
N LEU A 818 -6.56 10.60 -12.59
CA LEU A 818 -6.17 11.80 -13.34
C LEU A 818 -5.28 12.75 -12.51
N TRP A 819 -5.53 12.86 -11.19
CA TRP A 819 -4.74 13.70 -10.28
C TRP A 819 -3.24 13.34 -10.20
N VAL A 820 -2.83 12.13 -10.59
CA VAL A 820 -1.40 11.76 -10.66
C VAL A 820 -0.69 12.45 -11.83
N GLU A 821 -1.38 12.64 -12.95
CA GLU A 821 -0.86 13.32 -14.16
C GLU A 821 -1.15 14.83 -14.15
N PHE A 822 -2.17 15.25 -13.40
CA PHE A 822 -2.69 16.62 -13.31
C PHE A 822 -2.85 17.08 -11.84
N PRO A 823 -1.78 17.05 -11.00
CA PRO A 823 -1.85 17.32 -9.56
C PRO A 823 -2.17 18.78 -9.18
N ASP A 824 -2.23 19.67 -10.17
CA ASP A 824 -2.55 21.09 -10.04
C ASP A 824 -3.97 21.43 -10.55
N GLU A 825 -4.78 20.44 -10.94
CA GLU A 825 -6.18 20.60 -11.39
C GLU A 825 -7.14 19.90 -10.42
N LEU A 826 -7.80 20.67 -9.54
CA LEU A 826 -8.64 20.17 -8.44
C LEU A 826 -9.79 19.29 -8.92
N GLU A 827 -10.32 19.58 -10.10
CA GLU A 827 -11.40 18.85 -10.77
C GLU A 827 -11.06 17.37 -10.99
N THR A 828 -9.76 17.02 -11.05
CA THR A 828 -9.30 15.64 -11.28
C THR A 828 -9.29 14.76 -10.04
N PHE A 829 -9.46 15.34 -8.83
CA PHE A 829 -9.18 14.65 -7.57
C PHE A 829 -10.27 13.63 -7.19
N SER A 830 -11.51 13.84 -7.64
CA SER A 830 -12.65 12.94 -7.40
C SER A 830 -13.06 12.11 -8.62
N VAL A 831 -12.26 12.12 -9.70
CA VAL A 831 -12.55 11.34 -10.92
C VAL A 831 -12.14 9.87 -10.71
N GLU A 832 -13.07 8.94 -10.97
CA GLU A 832 -12.88 7.51 -10.71
C GLU A 832 -13.53 6.56 -11.73
N ASP A 833 -14.28 7.08 -12.70
CA ASP A 833 -14.88 6.35 -13.83
C ASP A 833 -14.01 6.34 -15.10
N GLU A 834 -13.03 7.25 -15.17
CA GLU A 834 -12.00 7.32 -16.20
C GLU A 834 -10.60 7.39 -15.60
N TYR A 835 -9.60 7.01 -16.39
CA TYR A 835 -8.23 6.85 -15.92
C TYR A 835 -7.20 7.03 -17.03
N MET A 836 -5.97 7.33 -16.61
CA MET A 836 -4.80 7.37 -17.47
C MET A 836 -4.09 6.01 -17.46
N LEU A 837 -3.74 5.48 -18.63
CA LEU A 837 -2.71 4.46 -18.78
C LEU A 837 -1.39 5.16 -19.10
N GLY A 838 -0.44 5.04 -18.17
CA GLY A 838 0.76 5.87 -18.20
C GLY A 838 0.42 7.36 -18.25
N SER A 839 1.17 8.12 -19.04
CA SER A 839 0.91 9.55 -19.30
C SER A 839 0.31 9.83 -20.68
N ALA A 840 0.01 8.80 -21.48
CA ALA A 840 -0.29 8.95 -22.91
C ALA A 840 -1.73 8.67 -23.31
N LEU A 841 -2.46 7.77 -22.62
CA LEU A 841 -3.82 7.36 -23.00
C LEU A 841 -4.78 7.62 -21.84
N LEU A 842 -5.84 8.39 -22.08
CA LEU A 842 -7.02 8.47 -21.21
C LEU A 842 -8.04 7.45 -21.69
N VAL A 843 -8.68 6.73 -20.75
CA VAL A 843 -9.66 5.67 -21.01
C VAL A 843 -10.90 5.92 -20.16
N HIS A 844 -12.06 5.96 -20.79
CA HIS A 844 -13.38 6.06 -20.13
C HIS A 844 -14.24 4.87 -20.60
N PRO A 845 -14.19 3.71 -19.92
CA PRO A 845 -14.99 2.54 -20.30
C PRO A 845 -16.49 2.82 -20.16
N VAL A 846 -17.31 2.26 -21.05
CA VAL A 846 -18.78 2.38 -20.94
C VAL A 846 -19.30 1.39 -19.89
N THR A 847 -19.62 1.88 -18.69
CA THR A 847 -20.05 1.05 -17.54
C THR A 847 -21.55 1.13 -17.23
N GLU A 848 -22.38 1.65 -18.14
CA GLU A 848 -23.83 1.79 -17.95
C GLU A 848 -24.62 1.09 -19.08
N PRO A 849 -25.74 0.40 -18.76
CA PRO A 849 -26.53 -0.32 -19.76
C PRO A 849 -27.19 0.62 -20.76
N LYS A 850 -27.14 0.26 -22.05
CA LYS A 850 -27.78 0.97 -23.17
C LYS A 850 -27.32 2.42 -23.31
N ALA A 851 -26.14 2.76 -22.79
CA ALA A 851 -25.55 4.07 -22.97
C ALA A 851 -25.33 4.37 -24.46
N THR A 852 -25.77 5.55 -24.90
CA THR A 852 -25.62 6.07 -26.27
C THR A 852 -24.73 7.30 -26.35
N VAL A 853 -24.46 7.93 -25.20
CA VAL A 853 -23.52 9.04 -25.00
C VAL A 853 -22.88 8.85 -23.62
N VAL A 854 -21.59 9.14 -23.50
CA VAL A 854 -20.90 9.32 -22.21
C VAL A 854 -20.30 10.73 -22.11
N ASP A 855 -20.15 11.22 -20.89
CA ASP A 855 -19.47 12.48 -20.58
C ASP A 855 -18.03 12.17 -20.15
N VAL A 856 -17.05 12.46 -21.02
CA VAL A 856 -15.62 12.22 -20.75
C VAL A 856 -14.98 13.55 -20.34
N PHE A 857 -14.20 13.56 -19.26
CA PHE A 857 -13.43 14.75 -18.88
C PHE A 857 -12.02 14.68 -19.47
N LEU A 858 -11.61 15.77 -20.11
CA LEU A 858 -10.32 15.88 -20.77
C LEU A 858 -9.51 16.92 -19.99
N PRO A 859 -8.63 16.52 -19.05
CA PRO A 859 -7.88 17.44 -18.21
C PRO A 859 -6.77 18.17 -18.99
N GLY A 860 -6.13 19.16 -18.36
CA GLY A 860 -5.02 19.90 -18.93
C GLY A 860 -5.46 21.05 -19.83
N SER A 861 -5.72 22.23 -19.26
CA SER A 861 -6.13 23.46 -19.99
C SER A 861 -5.21 23.92 -21.14
N SER A 862 -4.02 23.33 -21.25
CA SER A 862 -3.02 23.62 -22.27
C SER A 862 -2.52 22.37 -23.01
N GLU A 863 -3.29 21.28 -22.90
CA GLU A 863 -3.13 20.01 -23.60
C GLU A 863 -4.09 19.92 -24.79
N VAL A 864 -3.89 18.89 -25.62
CA VAL A 864 -4.82 18.49 -26.69
C VAL A 864 -4.98 16.97 -26.60
N TRP A 865 -6.19 16.49 -26.85
CA TRP A 865 -6.54 15.08 -26.79
C TRP A 865 -7.06 14.62 -28.14
N TYR A 866 -6.57 13.47 -28.61
CA TYR A 866 -6.97 12.86 -29.89
C TYR A 866 -7.72 11.56 -29.64
N ASP A 867 -8.94 11.42 -30.16
CA ASP A 867 -9.65 10.14 -30.18
C ASP A 867 -8.82 9.09 -30.94
N SER A 868 -8.59 7.93 -30.32
CA SER A 868 -7.69 6.89 -30.83
C SER A 868 -8.17 6.21 -32.13
N LYS A 869 -9.47 6.28 -32.44
CA LYS A 869 -10.10 5.65 -33.61
C LYS A 869 -10.51 6.66 -34.68
N THR A 870 -11.08 7.81 -34.28
CA THR A 870 -11.58 8.83 -35.22
C THR A 870 -10.57 9.92 -35.56
N PHE A 871 -9.53 10.08 -34.73
CA PHE A 871 -8.54 11.17 -34.79
C PHE A 871 -9.16 12.60 -34.71
N ALA A 872 -10.41 12.71 -34.27
CA ALA A 872 -10.97 13.97 -33.80
C ALA A 872 -10.16 14.47 -32.58
N HIS A 873 -10.15 15.77 -32.35
CA HIS A 873 -9.37 16.35 -31.25
C HIS A 873 -10.11 17.48 -30.52
N TRP A 874 -9.74 17.64 -29.25
CA TRP A 874 -10.29 18.64 -28.33
C TRP A 874 -9.15 19.27 -27.52
N GLU A 875 -9.34 20.53 -27.11
CA GLU A 875 -8.51 21.17 -26.10
C GLU A 875 -8.91 20.65 -24.71
N GLY A 876 -7.95 20.55 -23.79
CA GLY A 876 -8.22 20.05 -22.43
C GLY A 876 -8.88 21.10 -21.50
N ALA A 877 -9.03 20.72 -20.24
CA ALA A 877 -9.91 21.35 -19.24
C ALA A 877 -11.38 21.47 -19.68
N CYS A 878 -11.93 20.43 -20.33
CA CYS A 878 -13.35 20.40 -20.69
C CYS A 878 -13.96 18.99 -20.57
N THR A 879 -15.29 18.94 -20.38
CA THR A 879 -16.07 17.70 -20.49
C THR A 879 -16.70 17.62 -21.87
N VAL A 880 -16.54 16.49 -22.56
CA VAL A 880 -17.01 16.26 -23.92
C VAL A 880 -18.05 15.14 -23.96
N LYS A 881 -19.14 15.38 -24.70
CA LYS A 881 -20.19 14.38 -24.97
C LYS A 881 -19.77 13.48 -26.12
N ILE A 882 -19.38 12.25 -25.79
CA ILE A 882 -18.91 11.24 -26.75
C ILE A 882 -20.06 10.30 -27.09
N PRO A 883 -20.56 10.28 -28.35
CA PRO A 883 -21.50 9.26 -28.79
C PRO A 883 -20.85 7.88 -28.70
N VAL A 884 -21.56 6.91 -28.13
CA VAL A 884 -21.09 5.53 -28.00
C VAL A 884 -22.10 4.55 -28.56
N ALA A 885 -21.62 3.59 -29.34
CA ALA A 885 -22.31 2.37 -29.69
C ALA A 885 -21.59 1.16 -29.05
N LEU A 886 -22.08 -0.06 -29.28
CA LEU A 886 -21.53 -1.26 -28.63
C LEU A 886 -20.09 -1.59 -29.07
N ASP A 887 -19.63 -1.06 -30.21
CA ASP A 887 -18.26 -1.14 -30.73
C ASP A 887 -17.31 -0.05 -30.22
N THR A 888 -17.85 0.96 -29.54
CA THR A 888 -17.12 2.15 -29.14
C THR A 888 -16.45 1.94 -27.78
N ILE A 889 -15.13 2.15 -27.74
CA ILE A 889 -14.34 2.24 -26.50
C ILE A 889 -13.77 3.66 -26.45
N PRO A 890 -14.26 4.55 -25.58
CA PRO A 890 -13.73 5.91 -25.46
C PRO A 890 -12.28 5.91 -24.96
N VAL A 891 -11.34 6.22 -25.86
CA VAL A 891 -9.90 6.25 -25.58
C VAL A 891 -9.28 7.45 -26.30
N PHE A 892 -8.52 8.25 -25.57
CA PHE A 892 -7.93 9.50 -26.06
C PHE A 892 -6.42 9.51 -25.85
N GLN A 893 -5.66 9.70 -26.93
CA GLN A 893 -4.22 9.90 -26.84
C GLN A 893 -3.90 11.38 -26.54
N ARG A 894 -3.16 11.63 -25.46
CA ARG A 894 -2.65 12.95 -25.09
C ARG A 894 -1.64 13.44 -26.12
N GLY A 895 -1.78 14.67 -26.59
CA GLY A 895 -0.78 15.36 -27.39
C GLY A 895 0.53 15.52 -26.62
N GLY A 896 1.67 15.40 -27.30
CA GLY A 896 2.97 15.30 -26.66
C GLY A 896 3.45 13.86 -26.44
N SER A 897 2.67 12.83 -26.81
CA SER A 897 2.99 11.42 -26.56
C SER A 897 3.35 10.61 -27.82
N VAL A 898 4.19 9.59 -27.66
CA VAL A 898 4.40 8.53 -28.66
C VAL A 898 4.03 7.18 -28.05
N VAL A 899 3.06 6.49 -28.64
CA VAL A 899 2.59 5.16 -28.21
C VAL A 899 3.10 4.10 -29.19
N PRO A 900 3.91 3.12 -28.75
CA PRO A 900 4.33 2.00 -29.57
C PRO A 900 3.26 0.90 -29.60
N ILE A 901 2.95 0.40 -30.79
CA ILE A 901 1.98 -0.69 -31.02
C ILE A 901 2.59 -1.85 -31.81
N LYS A 902 1.95 -3.02 -31.79
CA LYS A 902 2.16 -4.11 -32.76
C LYS A 902 1.19 -3.92 -33.93
N THR A 903 1.71 -3.88 -35.15
CA THR A 903 0.90 -3.75 -36.39
C THR A 903 0.28 -5.07 -36.83
N THR A 904 0.94 -6.20 -36.52
CA THR A 904 0.43 -7.55 -36.79
C THR A 904 0.14 -8.28 -35.48
N ILE A 905 -1.11 -8.69 -35.31
CA ILE A 905 -1.59 -9.46 -34.15
C ILE A 905 -1.53 -10.96 -34.47
N GLY A 906 -0.88 -11.73 -33.61
CA GLY A 906 -0.82 -13.18 -33.65
C GLY A 906 -1.62 -13.82 -32.52
N ARG A 907 -1.73 -15.15 -32.51
CA ARG A 907 -2.58 -15.92 -31.58
C ARG A 907 -2.20 -15.86 -30.09
N SER A 908 -1.00 -15.37 -29.78
CA SER A 908 -0.44 -15.18 -28.43
C SER A 908 0.75 -14.22 -28.50
N THR A 909 1.24 -13.75 -27.34
CA THR A 909 2.44 -12.88 -27.28
C THR A 909 3.68 -13.52 -27.93
N GLY A 910 3.86 -14.84 -27.75
CA GLY A 910 4.95 -15.59 -28.38
C GLY A 910 4.82 -15.72 -29.90
N CYS A 911 3.60 -15.63 -30.45
CA CYS A 911 3.42 -15.53 -31.90
C CYS A 911 3.86 -14.15 -32.43
N MET A 912 3.93 -13.14 -31.57
CA MET A 912 4.19 -11.74 -31.93
C MET A 912 5.62 -11.28 -31.64
N THR A 913 6.53 -12.15 -31.19
CA THR A 913 7.93 -11.82 -30.84
C THR A 913 8.62 -11.02 -31.96
N ASP A 914 8.69 -11.58 -33.16
CA ASP A 914 9.32 -10.96 -34.34
C ASP A 914 8.39 -10.03 -35.14
N SER A 915 7.12 -9.85 -34.72
CA SER A 915 6.17 -8.99 -35.43
C SER A 915 6.64 -7.53 -35.42
N PRO A 916 6.46 -6.80 -36.54
CA PRO A 916 6.83 -5.39 -36.64
C PRO A 916 6.01 -4.49 -35.70
N TYR A 917 6.53 -3.28 -35.51
CA TYR A 917 5.98 -2.26 -34.64
C TYR A 917 5.42 -1.08 -35.45
N GLY A 918 4.45 -0.38 -34.86
CA GLY A 918 3.97 0.93 -35.30
C GLY A 918 4.20 1.97 -34.21
N LEU A 919 4.30 3.24 -34.59
CA LEU A 919 4.38 4.38 -33.66
C LEU A 919 3.22 5.35 -33.91
N TRP A 920 2.42 5.61 -32.88
CA TRP A 920 1.37 6.63 -32.90
C TRP A 920 1.88 7.89 -32.18
N VAL A 921 2.15 8.94 -32.95
CA VAL A 921 2.80 10.19 -32.54
C VAL A 921 1.74 11.29 -32.46
N ALA A 922 1.22 11.57 -31.26
CA ALA A 922 0.26 12.63 -31.04
C ALA A 922 0.99 13.95 -30.74
N LEU A 923 0.85 14.97 -31.60
CA LEU A 923 1.58 16.23 -31.43
C LEU A 923 0.93 17.14 -30.38
N SER A 924 1.76 17.78 -29.56
CA SER A 924 1.33 18.83 -28.62
C SER A 924 0.89 20.11 -29.35
N THR A 925 -0.06 20.84 -28.78
CA THR A 925 -0.37 22.24 -29.18
C THR A 925 0.78 23.20 -28.84
N LYS A 926 1.48 22.95 -27.73
CA LYS A 926 2.69 23.69 -27.34
C LYS A 926 3.84 23.38 -28.30
N VAL A 927 4.46 24.43 -28.83
CA VAL A 927 5.84 24.39 -29.31
C VAL A 927 6.76 24.26 -28.10
N PHE A 928 7.82 23.45 -28.20
CA PHE A 928 8.74 23.23 -27.09
C PHE A 928 9.50 24.54 -26.76
N GLU A 929 9.09 25.27 -25.71
CA GLU A 929 9.64 26.60 -25.41
C GLU A 929 11.06 26.57 -24.80
N LYS A 930 11.63 25.36 -24.58
CA LYS A 930 12.99 25.16 -24.05
C LYS A 930 13.73 23.99 -24.72
N CYS A 931 14.23 24.20 -25.93
CA CYS A 931 15.39 23.46 -26.43
C CYS A 931 16.68 24.17 -26.00
N TYR A 932 17.30 23.73 -24.91
CA TYR A 932 18.68 24.10 -24.60
C TYR A 932 19.63 23.35 -25.54
N PHE A 933 19.94 23.96 -26.69
CA PHE A 933 21.10 23.55 -27.46
C PHE A 933 22.36 23.98 -26.70
N TYR A 934 22.98 23.02 -25.99
CA TYR A 934 24.40 23.12 -25.67
C TYR A 934 25.21 22.85 -26.94
N THR A 935 25.24 23.81 -27.86
CA THR A 935 26.40 23.95 -28.74
C THR A 935 27.55 24.47 -27.88
N SER A 936 28.66 23.75 -27.88
CA SER A 936 29.89 24.10 -27.14
C SER A 936 30.63 25.28 -27.80
N CYS A 937 30.00 26.45 -27.77
CA CYS A 937 30.59 27.76 -28.08
C CYS A 937 29.68 28.86 -27.50
N LEU A 938 29.72 29.05 -26.18
CA LEU A 938 29.01 30.11 -25.49
C LEU A 938 30.02 31.20 -25.08
N LEU A 939 30.03 32.30 -25.83
CA LEU A 939 29.82 33.66 -25.31
C LEU A 939 30.06 34.70 -26.41
N LEU A 940 28.97 35.27 -26.95
CA LEU A 940 28.61 36.67 -26.71
C LEU A 940 27.31 37.05 -27.44
N LEU A 941 26.60 38.01 -26.83
CA LEU A 941 25.39 38.71 -27.31
C LEU A 941 24.08 37.91 -27.41
N TYR A 942 23.19 38.22 -26.47
CA TYR A 942 21.78 37.86 -26.45
C TYR A 942 21.06 38.32 -27.73
N LEU A 943 20.66 37.36 -28.56
CA LEU A 943 19.59 37.54 -29.53
C LEU A 943 18.57 36.42 -29.34
N PHE A 944 17.49 36.70 -28.62
CA PHE A 944 16.37 35.79 -28.46
C PHE A 944 15.60 35.68 -29.79
N ILE A 945 16.07 34.81 -30.69
CA ILE A 945 15.23 34.35 -31.81
C ILE A 945 14.35 33.22 -31.28
N VAL A 946 13.12 33.57 -30.88
CA VAL A 946 12.05 32.59 -30.73
C VAL A 946 11.70 32.08 -32.12
N VAL A 947 12.36 31.01 -32.55
CA VAL A 947 11.93 30.24 -33.74
C VAL A 947 10.72 29.42 -33.31
N ALA A 948 9.53 30.00 -33.46
CA ALA A 948 8.29 29.25 -33.34
C ALA A 948 8.25 28.19 -34.46
N PHE A 949 8.57 26.94 -34.11
CA PHE A 949 8.42 25.83 -35.04
C PHE A 949 6.93 25.61 -35.34
N GLU A 950 6.55 25.54 -36.62
CA GLU A 950 5.15 25.29 -37.03
C GLU A 950 4.64 23.86 -36.71
N TYR A 951 5.46 23.07 -36.00
CA TYR A 951 5.25 21.66 -35.70
C TYR A 951 5.20 21.48 -34.18
N GLY A 952 4.15 20.80 -33.70
CA GLY A 952 4.07 20.33 -32.32
C GLY A 952 5.16 19.29 -32.00
N SER A 953 5.24 18.92 -30.73
CA SER A 953 6.24 17.96 -30.23
C SER A 953 5.59 16.68 -29.72
N ALA A 954 6.35 15.59 -29.63
CA ALA A 954 5.93 14.37 -28.94
C ALA A 954 7.12 13.57 -28.41
N VAL A 955 6.94 12.88 -27.29
CA VAL A 955 7.95 11.99 -26.70
C VAL A 955 7.27 10.70 -26.22
N GLY A 956 7.94 9.57 -26.37
CA GLY A 956 7.52 8.32 -25.75
C GLY A 956 8.67 7.34 -25.63
N GLU A 957 8.50 6.34 -24.78
CA GLU A 957 9.50 5.33 -24.51
C GLU A 957 9.01 3.94 -24.88
N PHE A 958 9.96 3.06 -25.18
CA PHE A 958 9.71 1.68 -25.57
C PHE A 958 10.75 0.77 -24.92
N TYR A 959 10.29 -0.24 -24.20
CA TYR A 959 11.12 -1.27 -23.57
C TYR A 959 10.89 -2.64 -24.23
N LEU A 960 11.98 -3.38 -24.45
CA LEU A 960 11.98 -4.73 -25.01
C LEU A 960 13.10 -5.57 -24.39
N ASP A 961 12.78 -6.76 -23.91
CA ASP A 961 13.73 -7.82 -23.59
C ASP A 961 13.25 -9.15 -24.22
N ASP A 962 13.72 -10.30 -23.74
CA ASP A 962 13.25 -11.62 -24.19
C ASP A 962 11.77 -11.93 -23.83
N GLY A 963 11.14 -11.12 -22.98
CA GLY A 963 9.77 -11.26 -22.52
C GLY A 963 9.54 -12.33 -21.45
N HIS A 964 10.57 -13.02 -20.93
CA HIS A 964 10.37 -14.04 -19.89
C HIS A 964 11.50 -14.16 -18.83
N SER A 965 12.77 -14.01 -19.17
CA SER A 965 13.89 -14.33 -18.28
C SER A 965 14.42 -13.13 -17.47
N PHE A 966 15.31 -13.38 -16.51
CA PHE A 966 16.07 -12.35 -15.79
C PHE A 966 17.33 -11.83 -16.53
N GLN A 967 17.51 -12.14 -17.83
CA GLN A 967 18.67 -11.66 -18.59
C GLN A 967 18.73 -10.13 -18.71
N TYR A 968 17.59 -9.43 -18.70
CA TYR A 968 17.55 -7.97 -18.60
C TYR A 968 18.25 -7.44 -17.32
N LEU A 969 18.10 -8.16 -16.20
CA LEU A 969 18.67 -7.82 -14.91
C LEU A 969 20.14 -8.22 -14.81
N HIS A 970 20.46 -9.49 -15.10
CA HIS A 970 21.79 -10.07 -14.88
C HIS A 970 22.80 -9.80 -16.01
N GLN A 971 22.34 -9.72 -17.25
CA GLN A 971 23.20 -9.58 -18.44
C GLN A 971 22.97 -8.26 -19.21
N LYS A 972 22.04 -7.42 -18.74
CA LYS A 972 21.59 -6.20 -19.42
C LYS A 972 21.09 -6.45 -20.85
N GLN A 973 20.51 -7.63 -21.09
CA GLN A 973 19.86 -7.96 -22.35
C GLN A 973 18.46 -7.34 -22.44
N PHE A 974 18.42 -6.04 -22.77
CA PHE A 974 17.21 -5.31 -23.11
C PHE A 974 17.52 -4.16 -24.09
N LEU A 975 16.51 -3.63 -24.76
CA LEU A 975 16.52 -2.34 -25.44
C LEU A 975 15.56 -1.40 -24.71
N HIS A 976 16.05 -0.22 -24.34
CA HIS A 976 15.22 0.89 -23.87
C HIS A 976 15.42 2.07 -24.83
N ARG A 977 14.36 2.39 -25.56
CA ARG A 977 14.35 3.37 -26.65
C ARG A 977 13.52 4.58 -26.26
N LYS A 978 13.95 5.75 -26.69
CA LYS A 978 13.20 7.00 -26.60
C LYS A 978 12.93 7.50 -28.02
N PHE A 979 11.65 7.64 -28.34
CA PHE A 979 11.19 8.31 -29.55
C PHE A 979 10.93 9.77 -29.22
N SER A 980 11.37 10.67 -30.08
CA SER A 980 11.16 12.12 -29.90
C SER A 980 10.89 12.78 -31.24
N PHE A 981 9.72 13.41 -31.35
CA PHE A 981 9.31 14.23 -32.47
C PHE A 981 9.44 15.70 -32.11
N ALA A 982 10.23 16.46 -32.89
CA ALA A 982 10.30 17.90 -32.78
C ALA A 982 10.65 18.51 -34.14
N SER A 983 10.11 19.70 -34.45
CA SER A 983 10.52 20.48 -35.63
C SER A 983 10.39 19.74 -36.97
N GLY A 984 9.43 18.80 -37.07
CA GLY A 984 9.24 17.96 -38.25
C GLY A 984 10.15 16.71 -38.32
N VAL A 985 10.95 16.41 -37.28
CA VAL A 985 11.88 15.28 -37.26
C VAL A 985 11.49 14.28 -36.17
N LEU A 986 11.34 13.01 -36.53
CA LEU A 986 11.23 11.89 -35.58
C LEU A 986 12.60 11.22 -35.41
N ILE A 987 13.07 11.13 -34.15
CA ILE A 987 14.35 10.54 -33.77
C ILE A 987 14.12 9.31 -32.88
N ASN A 988 14.81 8.20 -33.16
CA ASN A 988 14.98 7.06 -32.26
C ASN A 988 16.34 7.17 -31.54
N SER A 989 16.34 7.33 -30.22
CA SER A 989 17.54 7.38 -29.39
C SER A 989 17.54 6.31 -28.29
N CYS A 990 18.72 6.03 -27.74
CA CYS A 990 18.88 5.09 -26.64
C CYS A 990 18.56 5.80 -25.31
N ALA A 991 17.59 5.27 -24.55
CA ALA A 991 17.22 5.81 -23.25
C ALA A 991 18.13 5.29 -22.12
N ASP A 992 18.56 4.02 -22.20
CA ASP A 992 19.55 3.43 -21.29
C ASP A 992 20.65 2.69 -22.08
N LYS A 993 21.85 3.28 -22.10
CA LYS A 993 23.03 2.77 -22.82
C LYS A 993 23.63 1.50 -22.18
N ARG A 994 23.13 1.04 -21.04
CA ARG A 994 23.52 -0.24 -20.44
C ARG A 994 22.88 -1.43 -21.18
N GLY A 995 21.66 -1.23 -21.70
CA GLY A 995 20.87 -2.27 -22.35
C GLY A 995 21.36 -2.58 -23.77
N HIS A 996 21.65 -3.86 -24.04
CA HIS A 996 21.98 -4.37 -25.36
C HIS A 996 21.22 -5.66 -25.65
N TYR A 997 20.25 -5.63 -26.57
CA TYR A 997 19.49 -6.83 -26.98
C TYR A 997 19.34 -6.91 -28.51
N PRO A 998 19.76 -8.01 -29.15
CA PRO A 998 19.70 -8.15 -30.60
C PRO A 998 18.26 -8.41 -31.06
N SER A 999 17.63 -7.40 -31.65
CA SER A 999 16.29 -7.50 -32.23
C SER A 999 16.32 -7.44 -33.76
N LYS A 1000 15.55 -8.31 -34.41
CA LYS A 1000 15.25 -8.25 -35.85
C LYS A 1000 14.07 -7.33 -36.16
N CYS A 1001 13.35 -6.86 -35.15
CA CYS A 1001 12.10 -6.13 -35.33
C CYS A 1001 12.35 -4.72 -35.87
N VAL A 1002 11.42 -4.29 -36.72
CA VAL A 1002 11.43 -2.96 -37.34
C VAL A 1002 10.15 -2.21 -36.98
N VAL A 1003 10.22 -0.88 -37.02
CA VAL A 1003 9.04 -0.02 -37.14
C VAL A 1003 8.69 0.08 -38.63
N GLU A 1004 7.49 -0.33 -39.00
CA GLU A 1004 7.00 -0.35 -40.39
C GLU A 1004 5.92 0.70 -40.69
N GLN A 1005 5.27 1.20 -39.63
CA GLN A 1005 4.21 2.21 -39.69
C GLN A 1005 4.48 3.35 -38.71
N ILE A 1006 4.26 4.59 -39.15
CA ILE A 1006 4.23 5.76 -38.27
C ILE A 1006 2.98 6.59 -38.60
N LEU A 1007 2.13 6.78 -37.60
CA LEU A 1007 0.96 7.66 -37.66
C LEU A 1007 1.26 8.92 -36.85
N VAL A 1008 1.17 10.10 -37.45
CA VAL A 1008 1.35 11.40 -36.78
C VAL A 1008 0.01 12.13 -36.75
N LEU A 1009 -0.48 12.47 -35.56
CA LEU A 1009 -1.73 13.19 -35.32
C LEU A 1009 -1.47 14.66 -35.05
N GLY A 1010 -2.31 15.56 -35.55
CA GLY A 1010 -2.19 17.01 -35.32
C GLY A 1010 -1.18 17.74 -36.22
N LEU A 1011 -0.71 17.11 -37.31
CA LEU A 1011 0.17 17.74 -38.27
C LEU A 1011 -0.61 18.73 -39.15
N LYS A 1012 -0.79 19.98 -38.70
CA LYS A 1012 -1.70 20.98 -39.31
C LYS A 1012 -1.43 21.34 -40.79
N LYS A 1013 -0.31 20.94 -41.38
CA LYS A 1013 0.08 21.30 -42.76
C LYS A 1013 0.53 20.06 -43.53
N HIS A 1014 0.04 19.94 -44.77
CA HIS A 1014 0.48 18.90 -45.70
C HIS A 1014 2.00 19.00 -45.94
N PRO A 1015 2.77 17.92 -45.74
CA PRO A 1015 4.21 17.93 -45.99
C PRO A 1015 4.51 17.87 -47.48
N SER A 1016 5.55 18.56 -47.96
CA SER A 1016 5.94 18.48 -49.38
C SER A 1016 6.71 17.20 -49.71
N SER A 1017 7.41 16.64 -48.73
CA SER A 1017 8.18 15.41 -48.85
C SER A 1017 8.52 14.85 -47.47
N VAL A 1018 8.52 13.53 -47.33
CA VAL A 1018 9.07 12.84 -46.16
C VAL A 1018 10.31 12.07 -46.61
N THR A 1019 11.40 12.20 -45.88
CA THR A 1019 12.67 11.52 -46.14
C THR A 1019 13.13 10.77 -44.90
N SER A 1020 13.75 9.63 -45.08
CA SER A 1020 14.35 8.85 -44.01
C SER A 1020 15.86 8.79 -44.16
N HIS A 1021 16.59 8.65 -43.04
CA HIS A 1021 18.05 8.62 -43.06
C HIS A 1021 18.59 7.27 -42.57
N SER A 1022 19.47 6.65 -43.36
CA SER A 1022 20.19 5.41 -43.02
C SER A 1022 21.56 5.68 -42.34
N PRO A 1023 22.26 4.67 -41.80
CA PRO A 1023 23.54 4.87 -41.11
C PRO A 1023 24.70 5.46 -41.89
N ASP A 1024 24.65 5.34 -43.20
CA ASP A 1024 25.56 6.00 -44.13
C ASP A 1024 25.17 7.46 -44.44
N GLY A 1025 24.21 8.03 -43.68
CA GLY A 1025 23.74 9.41 -43.79
C GLY A 1025 22.80 9.68 -44.98
N LYS A 1026 22.56 8.69 -45.85
CA LYS A 1026 21.78 8.88 -47.08
C LYS A 1026 20.31 9.11 -46.77
N ALA A 1027 19.75 10.15 -47.39
CA ALA A 1027 18.32 10.41 -47.40
C ALA A 1027 17.61 9.53 -48.45
N GLN A 1028 16.55 8.84 -48.06
CA GLN A 1028 15.66 8.10 -48.97
C GLN A 1028 14.24 8.68 -48.87
N PRO A 1029 13.50 8.86 -49.99
CA PRO A 1029 12.12 9.31 -49.94
C PRO A 1029 11.21 8.23 -49.33
N VAL A 1030 10.28 8.63 -48.46
CA VAL A 1030 9.30 7.74 -47.82
C VAL A 1030 7.92 8.02 -48.43
N ALA A 1031 7.19 6.96 -48.79
CA ALA A 1031 5.81 7.07 -49.22
C ALA A 1031 4.90 7.44 -48.03
N PHE A 1032 3.99 8.38 -48.24
CA PHE A 1032 3.08 8.84 -47.19
C PHE A 1032 1.69 9.15 -47.74
N THR A 1033 0.69 9.07 -46.85
CA THR A 1033 -0.65 9.61 -47.09
C THR A 1033 -0.97 10.68 -46.04
N TYR A 1034 -1.68 11.73 -46.43
CA TYR A 1034 -2.04 12.84 -45.55
C TYR A 1034 -3.53 13.16 -45.66
N CYS A 1035 -4.23 13.18 -44.52
CA CYS A 1035 -5.62 13.59 -44.43
C CYS A 1035 -5.72 15.00 -43.84
N ALA A 1036 -6.09 15.98 -44.67
CA ALA A 1036 -6.26 17.36 -44.22
C ALA A 1036 -7.41 17.54 -43.22
N LYS A 1037 -8.47 16.71 -43.31
CA LYS A 1037 -9.64 16.79 -42.42
C LYS A 1037 -9.29 16.49 -40.96
N THR A 1038 -8.45 15.48 -40.73
CA THR A 1038 -8.00 15.03 -39.40
C THR A 1038 -6.60 15.53 -39.03
N SER A 1039 -5.92 16.24 -39.96
CA SER A 1039 -4.50 16.63 -39.82
C SER A 1039 -3.59 15.44 -39.48
N THR A 1040 -3.81 14.29 -40.13
CA THR A 1040 -3.05 13.06 -39.90
C THR A 1040 -2.12 12.73 -41.07
N LEU A 1041 -0.90 12.30 -40.74
CA LEU A 1041 0.10 11.79 -41.68
C LEU A 1041 0.37 10.32 -41.36
N ASN A 1042 0.23 9.44 -42.34
CA ASN A 1042 0.53 8.01 -42.21
C ASN A 1042 1.71 7.66 -43.12
N LEU A 1043 2.75 7.08 -42.53
CA LEU A 1043 3.95 6.56 -43.21
C LEU A 1043 3.86 5.04 -43.20
N GLU A 1044 3.95 4.40 -44.36
CA GLU A 1044 3.83 2.95 -44.52
C GLU A 1044 5.02 2.37 -45.28
N LYS A 1045 5.20 1.05 -45.16
CA LYS A 1045 6.31 0.30 -45.79
C LYS A 1045 7.69 0.83 -45.36
N PHE A 1046 7.76 1.33 -44.13
CA PHE A 1046 8.97 1.82 -43.48
C PHE A 1046 9.80 0.62 -42.97
N SER A 1047 11.08 0.85 -42.66
CA SER A 1047 11.94 -0.20 -42.08
C SER A 1047 13.03 0.37 -41.18
N LEU A 1048 12.59 0.98 -40.07
CA LEU A 1048 13.49 1.49 -39.04
C LEU A 1048 13.79 0.38 -38.03
N ASN A 1049 15.04 -0.08 -37.98
CA ASN A 1049 15.45 -1.07 -37.00
C ASN A 1049 15.38 -0.47 -35.59
N ILE A 1050 14.67 -1.13 -34.69
CA ILE A 1050 14.35 -0.57 -33.38
C ILE A 1050 15.58 -0.45 -32.46
N GLY A 1051 16.62 -1.25 -32.69
CA GLY A 1051 17.83 -1.30 -31.87
C GLY A 1051 18.98 -0.38 -32.29
N LEU A 1052 18.94 0.26 -33.47
CA LEU A 1052 20.04 1.09 -33.95
C LEU A 1052 19.90 2.57 -33.50
N ASN A 1053 21.01 3.24 -33.16
CA ASN A 1053 21.06 4.65 -32.71
C ASN A 1053 21.38 5.66 -33.82
N HIS A 1054 20.71 6.83 -33.82
CA HIS A 1054 21.01 7.93 -34.74
C HIS A 1054 22.49 8.42 -34.63
N PRO A 1055 23.20 8.71 -35.74
CA PRO A 1055 24.64 9.02 -35.71
C PRO A 1055 25.02 10.31 -34.96
N ALA A 1056 24.08 11.24 -34.82
CA ALA A 1056 24.27 12.50 -34.09
C ALA A 1056 23.97 12.38 -32.58
N ASP A 1057 23.80 11.17 -32.02
CA ASP A 1057 23.80 10.97 -30.57
C ASP A 1057 25.20 11.34 -30.02
N PRO A 1058 25.33 12.26 -29.04
CA PRO A 1058 26.63 12.73 -28.54
C PRO A 1058 27.46 11.65 -27.82
N GLY A 1059 26.98 10.40 -27.71
CA GLY A 1059 27.78 9.24 -27.30
C GLY A 1059 28.10 8.24 -28.43
N TYR A 1060 27.90 8.58 -29.71
CA TYR A 1060 28.25 7.71 -30.83
C TYR A 1060 29.77 7.75 -31.11
N SER A 1061 30.55 6.98 -30.35
CA SER A 1061 31.85 6.52 -30.84
C SER A 1061 31.60 5.39 -31.85
N GLY A 1062 31.68 5.71 -33.13
CA GLY A 1062 31.55 4.72 -34.21
C GLY A 1062 32.57 3.58 -34.07
N PRO A 1063 32.33 2.39 -34.66
CA PRO A 1063 33.28 1.30 -34.62
C PRO A 1063 34.60 1.75 -35.25
N GLY A 1064 35.67 1.76 -34.43
CA GLY A 1064 37.00 2.10 -34.90
C GLY A 1064 37.40 1.20 -36.06
N VAL A 1065 37.96 1.80 -37.13
CA VAL A 1065 38.40 1.08 -38.32
C VAL A 1065 39.61 0.21 -37.97
N ALA A 1066 39.32 -1.02 -37.54
CA ALA A 1066 40.33 -2.05 -37.35
C ALA A 1066 40.84 -2.52 -38.72
N GLN A 1067 41.99 -2.00 -39.15
CA GLN A 1067 42.73 -2.59 -40.26
C GLN A 1067 43.23 -3.99 -39.86
N GLY A 1068 42.60 -5.05 -40.36
CA GLY A 1068 42.97 -6.43 -40.03
C GLY A 1068 42.41 -7.44 -41.04
N LYS A 1069 43.30 -8.04 -41.84
CA LYS A 1069 42.98 -8.99 -42.93
C LYS A 1069 42.27 -10.27 -42.43
N GLY A 1070 41.27 -10.75 -43.17
CA GLY A 1070 40.74 -12.11 -43.02
C GLY A 1070 39.44 -12.33 -43.81
N THR A 1071 39.48 -13.17 -44.85
CA THR A 1071 38.34 -13.52 -45.71
C THR A 1071 37.52 -14.69 -45.16
N GLU A 1072 36.20 -14.55 -45.06
CA GLU A 1072 35.22 -15.35 -45.85
C GLU A 1072 33.80 -14.82 -45.64
N ALA A 1073 32.89 -15.10 -46.58
CA ALA A 1073 31.62 -14.38 -46.75
C ALA A 1073 30.39 -15.23 -46.44
N GLY A 1074 29.33 -14.61 -45.88
CA GLY A 1074 28.08 -15.34 -45.63
C GLY A 1074 26.99 -14.64 -44.80
N GLY A 1075 26.74 -13.33 -44.98
CA GLY A 1075 25.62 -12.65 -44.30
C GLY A 1075 25.63 -11.14 -44.50
N GLY A 1076 24.60 -10.60 -45.16
CA GLY A 1076 24.51 -9.17 -45.45
C GLY A 1076 24.26 -8.33 -44.19
N ASN A 1077 25.04 -7.26 -44.00
CA ASN A 1077 24.75 -6.23 -43.00
C ASN A 1077 23.39 -5.58 -43.31
N PRO A 1078 22.46 -5.49 -42.34
CA PRO A 1078 21.17 -4.84 -42.56
C PRO A 1078 21.35 -3.32 -42.63
N SER A 1079 21.10 -2.74 -43.81
CA SER A 1079 20.97 -1.30 -44.02
C SER A 1079 19.67 -0.79 -43.36
N GLY A 1080 19.73 -0.48 -42.07
CA GLY A 1080 18.60 0.08 -41.32
C GLY A 1080 18.33 1.56 -41.63
N ILE A 1081 17.22 2.06 -41.11
CA ILE A 1081 16.86 3.49 -41.10
C ILE A 1081 16.87 4.01 -39.65
N TYR A 1082 17.16 5.29 -39.43
CA TYR A 1082 17.35 5.95 -38.13
C TYR A 1082 16.37 7.05 -37.74
N SER A 1083 15.92 7.84 -38.70
CA SER A 1083 15.05 8.99 -38.47
C SER A 1083 14.17 9.25 -39.68
N ALA A 1084 13.06 9.95 -39.45
CA ALA A 1084 12.19 10.47 -40.50
C ALA A 1084 12.14 12.00 -40.39
N ILE A 1085 12.54 12.69 -41.46
CA ILE A 1085 12.48 14.14 -41.62
C ILE A 1085 11.29 14.49 -42.52
N ILE A 1086 10.38 15.29 -42.00
CA ILE A 1086 9.23 15.83 -42.70
C ILE A 1086 9.62 17.22 -43.21
N SER A 1087 10.03 17.29 -44.48
CA SER A 1087 10.54 18.51 -45.09
C SER A 1087 9.42 19.38 -45.67
N ARG A 1088 9.56 20.69 -45.47
CA ARG A 1088 8.80 21.74 -46.15
C ARG A 1088 9.75 22.51 -47.06
N ASN A 1089 9.41 22.66 -48.34
CA ASN A 1089 10.12 23.53 -49.27
C ASN A 1089 10.01 25.01 -48.83
N PHE A 1090 10.88 25.44 -47.93
CA PHE A 1090 11.34 26.82 -47.89
C PHE A 1090 12.47 26.98 -48.91
N PRO A 1091 12.52 28.08 -49.68
CA PRO A 1091 13.75 28.42 -50.38
C PRO A 1091 14.82 28.66 -49.33
N ILE A 1092 15.83 27.78 -49.28
CA ILE A 1092 17.08 28.09 -48.60
C ILE A 1092 17.71 29.23 -49.41
N ILE A 1093 17.43 30.48 -48.99
CA ILE A 1093 18.11 31.66 -49.53
C ILE A 1093 19.59 31.43 -49.28
N GLY A 1094 20.34 31.27 -50.37
CA GLY A 1094 21.63 30.59 -50.35
C GLY A 1094 22.66 31.23 -49.42
N VAL A 1095 22.77 30.71 -48.20
CA VAL A 1095 23.97 30.85 -47.39
C VAL A 1095 25.01 29.92 -48.00
N LYS A 1096 25.72 30.41 -49.02
CA LYS A 1096 26.93 29.75 -49.53
C LYS A 1096 27.86 29.48 -48.35
N GLU A 1097 28.37 28.26 -48.30
CA GLU A 1097 29.35 27.80 -47.33
C GLU A 1097 30.46 28.83 -47.15
N LYS A 1098 30.68 29.25 -45.91
CA LYS A 1098 31.84 30.05 -45.52
C LYS A 1098 32.64 29.25 -44.52
N THR A 1099 33.90 29.00 -44.83
CA THR A 1099 34.81 28.27 -43.95
C THR A 1099 35.06 29.04 -42.67
N PHE A 1100 35.48 28.34 -41.62
CA PHE A 1100 35.83 28.92 -40.32
C PHE A 1100 36.80 30.10 -40.46
N GLU A 1101 37.80 29.99 -41.34
CA GLU A 1101 38.78 31.04 -41.65
C GLU A 1101 38.14 32.32 -42.19
N GLN A 1102 37.07 32.22 -43.00
CA GLN A 1102 36.35 33.39 -43.53
C GLN A 1102 35.51 34.09 -42.46
N LEU A 1103 35.08 33.37 -41.42
CA LEU A 1103 34.43 33.97 -40.25
C LEU A 1103 35.48 34.59 -39.31
N HIS A 1104 36.55 33.86 -39.02
CA HIS A 1104 37.67 34.31 -38.18
C HIS A 1104 38.29 35.61 -38.71
N LYS A 1105 38.64 35.66 -40.00
CA LYS A 1105 39.16 36.87 -40.66
C LYS A 1105 38.20 38.06 -40.54
N LYS A 1106 36.89 37.82 -40.64
CA LYS A 1106 35.87 38.87 -40.58
C LYS A 1106 35.62 39.39 -39.16
N CYS A 1107 35.93 38.59 -38.13
CA CYS A 1107 35.91 39.02 -36.73
C CYS A 1107 37.16 39.85 -36.37
N LEU A 1108 38.33 39.49 -36.91
CA LEU A 1108 39.56 40.30 -36.85
C LEU A 1108 39.38 41.65 -37.56
N GLU A 1109 38.88 41.66 -38.80
CA GLU A 1109 38.59 42.89 -39.58
C GLU A 1109 37.60 43.83 -38.89
N LYS A 1110 36.77 43.32 -37.97
CA LYS A 1110 35.79 44.09 -37.20
C LYS A 1110 36.25 44.45 -35.78
N GLN A 1111 37.47 44.09 -35.37
CA GLN A 1111 38.00 44.33 -34.02
C GLN A 1111 37.10 43.83 -32.88
N VAL A 1112 36.36 42.73 -33.10
CA VAL A 1112 35.47 42.12 -32.08
C VAL A 1112 36.12 40.94 -31.33
N LEU A 1113 37.41 40.71 -31.58
CA LEU A 1113 38.22 39.69 -30.92
C LEU A 1113 39.29 40.39 -30.06
N TYR A 1114 39.29 40.13 -28.76
CA TYR A 1114 40.46 40.37 -27.91
C TYR A 1114 41.25 39.07 -27.83
N VAL A 1115 42.53 39.12 -28.17
CA VAL A 1115 43.47 37.99 -28.03
C VAL A 1115 44.39 38.33 -26.88
N ASP A 1116 44.41 37.46 -25.86
CA ASP A 1116 45.39 37.56 -24.80
C ASP A 1116 46.79 37.19 -25.36
N PRO A 1117 47.77 38.10 -25.35
CA PRO A 1117 49.08 37.85 -25.96
C PRO A 1117 49.95 36.87 -25.16
N GLU A 1118 49.60 36.53 -23.92
CA GLU A 1118 50.40 35.60 -23.09
C GLU A 1118 50.01 34.13 -23.26
N PHE A 1119 48.83 33.83 -23.82
CA PHE A 1119 48.31 32.46 -24.00
C PHE A 1119 47.73 32.20 -25.40
N PRO A 1120 48.55 31.76 -26.38
CA PRO A 1120 48.04 31.29 -27.67
C PRO A 1120 47.28 29.95 -27.49
N PRO A 1121 46.13 29.75 -28.17
CA PRO A 1121 45.31 28.56 -27.96
C PRO A 1121 45.83 27.33 -28.70
N ASP A 1122 45.99 26.22 -27.97
CA ASP A 1122 46.06 24.86 -28.50
C ASP A 1122 44.82 24.02 -28.10
N GLU A 1123 44.53 22.95 -28.86
CA GLU A 1123 43.17 22.37 -28.96
C GLU A 1123 42.71 21.52 -27.75
N THR A 1124 43.49 21.42 -26.66
CA THR A 1124 43.37 20.27 -25.72
C THR A 1124 43.13 20.58 -24.23
N SER A 1125 42.96 21.84 -23.82
CA SER A 1125 42.96 22.21 -22.39
C SER A 1125 41.56 22.48 -21.78
N LEU A 1126 40.90 21.41 -21.32
CA LEU A 1126 39.67 21.46 -20.51
C LEU A 1126 39.97 21.40 -19.00
N PHE A 1127 39.38 22.30 -18.20
CA PHE A 1127 39.32 22.16 -16.74
C PHE A 1127 37.88 22.28 -16.23
N TYR A 1128 37.47 21.32 -15.39
CA TYR A 1128 36.22 21.35 -14.62
C TYR A 1128 36.52 21.65 -13.14
N SER A 1129 35.65 22.44 -12.50
CA SER A 1129 35.53 22.49 -11.04
C SER A 1129 34.08 22.68 -10.64
N GLN A 1130 33.53 21.72 -9.89
CA GLN A 1130 32.21 21.83 -9.28
C GLN A 1130 32.28 22.67 -7.99
N LYS A 1131 31.31 23.57 -7.77
CA LYS A 1131 30.83 23.93 -6.42
C LYS A 1131 29.41 24.52 -6.45
N PHE A 1132 28.71 24.30 -5.34
CA PHE A 1132 27.27 24.53 -5.11
C PHE A 1132 26.92 26.02 -4.79
N PRO A 1133 25.63 26.42 -4.72
CA PRO A 1133 25.21 27.81 -4.90
C PRO A 1133 25.38 28.70 -3.65
N ILE A 1134 25.45 30.00 -3.89
CA ILE A 1134 25.44 31.04 -2.84
C ILE A 1134 24.01 31.59 -2.69
N GLN A 1135 23.59 31.78 -1.43
CA GLN A 1135 22.28 32.33 -1.06
C GLN A 1135 22.07 33.78 -1.53
N PHE A 1136 20.85 34.12 -1.93
CA PHE A 1136 20.43 35.52 -2.07
C PHE A 1136 19.97 36.10 -0.72
N ILE A 1137 20.70 37.11 -0.22
CA ILE A 1137 20.30 37.87 0.97
C ILE A 1137 19.39 39.03 0.54
N TRP A 1138 18.12 39.01 0.96
CA TRP A 1138 17.22 40.16 0.82
C TRP A 1138 17.56 41.24 1.87
N LYS A 1139 18.06 42.40 1.43
CA LYS A 1139 18.16 43.61 2.27
C LYS A 1139 16.97 44.53 2.02
N ARG A 1140 16.21 44.85 3.08
CA ARG A 1140 15.23 45.95 3.07
C ARG A 1140 15.91 47.32 2.89
N PRO A 1141 15.38 48.23 2.07
CA PRO A 1141 15.73 49.65 2.12
C PRO A 1141 15.08 50.35 3.34
N PRO A 1142 15.68 51.42 3.89
CA PRO A 1142 15.11 52.20 4.99
C PRO A 1142 13.97 53.14 4.53
N ARG A 1143 13.11 53.54 5.47
CA ARG A 1143 11.95 54.43 5.26
C ARG A 1143 12.29 55.93 5.39
N SER A 1144 11.46 56.77 4.76
CA SER A 1144 10.94 58.12 5.17
C SER A 1144 11.12 59.24 4.13
N PRO A 1145 10.34 60.36 4.17
CA PRO A 1145 8.86 60.42 4.27
C PRO A 1145 8.26 61.34 3.13
N PRO A 1146 7.21 62.20 3.25
CA PRO A 1146 6.04 62.08 2.35
C PRO A 1146 5.56 63.33 1.56
N THR A 1147 4.76 63.09 0.49
CA THR A 1147 3.69 63.98 -0.09
C THR A 1147 4.10 65.35 -0.72
N PRO A 1148 3.20 66.07 -1.45
CA PRO A 1148 2.26 65.64 -2.52
C PRO A 1148 2.23 66.59 -3.76
N HIS A 1149 1.50 66.23 -4.85
CA HIS A 1149 0.53 67.09 -5.60
C HIS A 1149 0.30 66.71 -7.09
N LEU A 1150 -0.95 66.96 -7.52
CA LEU A 1150 -1.59 66.89 -8.85
C LEU A 1150 -1.41 68.21 -9.65
N PRO A 1151 -2.02 68.45 -10.86
CA PRO A 1151 -2.41 67.60 -12.02
C PRO A 1151 -2.08 68.28 -13.40
N THR A 1152 -2.80 67.89 -14.47
CA THR A 1152 -3.14 68.66 -15.72
C THR A 1152 -2.03 68.89 -16.77
N ALA A 1153 -2.29 69.03 -18.08
CA ALA A 1153 -3.41 68.59 -18.95
C ALA A 1153 -3.10 68.83 -20.45
N GLN A 1154 -3.88 68.17 -21.33
CA GLN A 1154 -4.41 68.66 -22.63
C GLN A 1154 -3.53 68.99 -23.87
N LEU A 1155 -3.88 68.27 -24.95
CA LEU A 1155 -4.36 68.76 -26.28
C LEU A 1155 -3.44 68.99 -27.50
N CYS A 1156 -3.95 68.41 -28.61
CA CYS A 1156 -4.01 68.90 -30.00
C CYS A 1156 -2.78 68.92 -30.92
N GLY A 1157 -3.00 68.60 -32.21
CA GLY A 1157 -2.01 69.02 -33.23
C GLY A 1157 -2.10 68.58 -34.70
N ALA A 1158 -3.04 67.73 -35.14
CA ALA A 1158 -3.47 67.54 -36.55
C ALA A 1158 -2.47 67.25 -37.72
N TRP A 1159 -2.69 66.08 -38.36
CA TRP A 1159 -2.78 65.82 -39.82
C TRP A 1159 -1.55 65.88 -40.76
N GLY A 1160 -1.40 64.85 -41.63
CA GLY A 1160 -0.39 64.87 -42.71
C GLY A 1160 -0.09 63.57 -43.50
N THR A 1161 -1.10 62.76 -43.87
CA THR A 1161 -1.09 61.77 -45.00
C THR A 1161 0.18 60.94 -45.34
N GLY A 1162 0.06 59.59 -45.36
CA GLY A 1162 0.84 58.79 -46.33
C GLY A 1162 1.25 57.36 -45.96
N ARG A 1163 0.45 56.37 -46.37
CA ARG A 1163 0.75 54.91 -46.48
C ARG A 1163 0.97 54.12 -45.17
N ARG A 1164 0.17 53.06 -45.04
CA ARG A 1164 0.13 52.13 -43.91
C ARG A 1164 1.18 51.03 -44.06
N ILE A 1165 2.04 50.86 -43.05
CA ILE A 1165 2.38 49.53 -42.52
C ILE A 1165 2.10 49.62 -41.02
N LEU A 1166 1.22 48.74 -40.53
CA LEU A 1166 0.70 48.80 -39.18
C LEU A 1166 1.66 48.07 -38.23
N ALA A 1167 2.38 48.83 -37.39
CA ALA A 1167 2.91 48.31 -36.15
C ALA A 1167 1.83 48.47 -35.06
N VAL A 1168 1.55 47.41 -34.30
CA VAL A 1168 0.83 47.51 -33.02
C VAL A 1168 1.67 46.82 -31.97
N ALA A 1169 2.22 47.61 -31.05
CA ALA A 1169 2.71 47.14 -29.78
C ALA A 1169 1.52 46.92 -28.82
N LEU A 1170 1.62 45.91 -27.96
CA LEU A 1170 0.67 45.68 -26.87
C LEU A 1170 1.27 46.15 -25.55
N GLN A 1171 0.67 47.15 -24.93
CA GLN A 1171 0.74 47.38 -23.48
C GLN A 1171 -0.49 48.15 -23.01
N GLY A 1172 -1.28 47.53 -22.12
CA GLY A 1172 -2.23 48.12 -21.15
C GLY A 1172 -3.32 49.11 -21.62
N SER A 1173 -4.50 49.19 -21.00
CA SER A 1173 -5.08 48.41 -19.89
C SER A 1173 -6.51 48.92 -19.57
N VAL A 1174 -7.31 48.13 -18.83
CA VAL A 1174 -8.26 48.59 -17.78
C VAL A 1174 -9.69 49.08 -18.15
N LEU A 1175 -10.67 48.52 -17.42
CA LEU A 1175 -12.10 48.89 -17.23
C LEU A 1175 -13.06 48.69 -18.44
N ARG A 1176 -14.31 48.22 -18.27
CA ARG A 1176 -15.25 48.38 -17.13
C ARG A 1176 -16.31 47.25 -17.03
N ASN A 1177 -16.96 47.13 -15.87
CA ASN A 1177 -18.08 46.23 -15.57
C ASN A 1177 -19.27 46.30 -16.56
N SER A 1178 -19.88 45.15 -16.86
CA SER A 1178 -21.35 45.00 -16.84
C SER A 1178 -21.80 43.52 -16.86
N GLN A 1179 -22.43 43.10 -15.76
CA GLN A 1179 -23.53 42.12 -15.64
C GLN A 1179 -23.50 40.73 -16.31
N GLU A 1180 -23.69 39.73 -15.43
CA GLU A 1180 -24.54 38.54 -15.56
C GLU A 1180 -24.13 37.33 -16.42
N ARG A 1181 -24.08 36.18 -15.72
CA ARG A 1181 -24.00 34.77 -16.12
C ARG A 1181 -22.61 34.23 -16.46
#